data_AF-A0A9R1JEW7-F1
#
_entry.id   AF-A0A9R1JEW7-F1
#
_cell.length_a   1.000
_cell.length_b   1.000
_cell.length_c   1.000
_cell.angle_alpha   90.00
_cell.angle_beta   90.00
_cell.angle_gamma   90.00
#
_symmetry.space_group_name_H-M   'P 1'
#
loop_
_entity.id
_entity.type
_entity.pdbx_description
1 polymer ?
#
loop_
_entity_poly.entity_id
_entity_poly.type
_entity_poly.pdbx_seq_one_letter_code
_entity_poly.pdbx_strand_id
1 'polypeptide(L)'
;MPPPAAPIATTSSRRAVYLLLAALAAAPFLLLLFFNGGASPSALCRSSPGPRRIPYPSVLWSRVPPLPGLPSSPLPDLRASHWIVFSASPHHQRHRPLAGAPGWQLLAVADEATPPGWSHPGAALLTLADQARLGFRSVEFLPARGHARKAAAYLFAVQRGARVVYDADARNAVAGNNLTRHFDVDLDQRQGGGSVLLQYSHADPNRTVVNPYVHFGQPSVWPRGLPLEKAGEVGAEEFYTMVYGGGQFIQQGLCNGLPDVDAVFYLTRKSLEMEAFDVHFDADAPKVALPQGVMAPVNSLNTMFHAPAFWGLALPVSVSPMASDVIRGYWAQRILWEIGGQLVVYPPTVHRTDNVHAHPFDEEKDIHVNVGRLINFLMEWRSTKPTLFERILDLSYAMTEEGFWWEKDLHFMAAWLQDLVAVGYRQPRLMSLEIDRPRAAIGHGDKQEFVPKKLPSVHLGVEEIGGVSTEIGNLIKWRKHFGDVVLIVHCTGPVDRTALEWRLLYGRIFRAVVILSEQGNSDLAVESSNFAHAYKYLPKVFDRFAGAEGFVFLQDHMVLNYWNLLDADKSKLWITNKVKESWSDVPLPGNNNEWFMNQGNMVKKAVDSFPVHHQANYKRSIGEDKIIHCSSEIFYIPRRYTADFSHLVKVIGNLDIHHTIGVPMVFLAMDVPSNFEPKALGKLAYRTNLPSNTTFSAIYTPEAHAVYPMKVENEIDFVNLIRVMASGDPFLLELV
;
A
#
# COMPACT_ATOMS: atom_id res chain seq x y z
N MET A 1 -66.49 0.69 47.98
CA MET A 1 -66.25 -0.38 46.99
C MET A 1 -64.77 -0.75 47.05
N PRO A 2 -64.42 -2.02 47.26
CA PRO A 2 -63.02 -2.44 47.30
C PRO A 2 -62.50 -2.60 45.87
N PRO A 3 -61.21 -2.37 45.58
CA PRO A 3 -60.57 -2.91 44.40
C PRO A 3 -60.14 -4.38 44.65
N PRO A 4 -60.17 -5.24 43.60
CA PRO A 4 -60.10 -6.69 43.73
C PRO A 4 -58.67 -7.24 43.86
N ALA A 5 -58.63 -8.49 44.33
CA ALA A 5 -57.45 -9.30 44.61
C ALA A 5 -56.54 -9.56 43.40
N ALA A 6 -55.24 -9.68 43.69
CA ALA A 6 -54.18 -10.03 42.76
C ALA A 6 -54.35 -11.46 42.16
N PRO A 7 -53.96 -11.69 40.89
CA PRO A 7 -53.90 -13.03 40.35
C PRO A 7 -52.63 -13.77 40.80
N ILE A 8 -52.84 -15.00 41.22
CA ILE A 8 -51.86 -16.00 41.61
C ILE A 8 -50.93 -16.28 40.43
N ALA A 9 -49.62 -16.09 40.63
CA ALA A 9 -48.58 -16.45 39.67
C ALA A 9 -48.59 -17.96 39.42
N THR A 10 -48.85 -18.35 38.18
CA THR A 10 -48.87 -19.74 37.73
C THR A 10 -47.45 -20.34 37.75
N THR A 11 -47.38 -21.60 38.17
CA THR A 11 -46.19 -22.47 38.29
C THR A 11 -45.36 -22.64 37.00
N SER A 12 -45.82 -22.09 35.88
CA SER A 12 -45.12 -22.05 34.58
C SER A 12 -43.96 -21.04 34.56
N SER A 13 -44.13 -19.87 35.20
CA SER A 13 -43.14 -18.79 35.18
C SER A 13 -41.85 -19.16 35.92
N ARG A 14 -41.94 -19.91 37.02
CA ARG A 14 -40.76 -20.36 37.77
C ARG A 14 -39.92 -21.37 36.98
N ARG A 15 -40.52 -22.29 36.22
CA ARG A 15 -39.77 -23.28 35.41
C ARG A 15 -38.98 -22.62 34.27
N ALA A 16 -39.54 -21.59 33.63
CA ALA A 16 -38.84 -20.84 32.60
C ALA A 16 -37.63 -20.07 33.17
N VAL A 17 -37.77 -19.48 34.35
CA VAL A 17 -36.68 -18.78 35.05
C VAL A 17 -35.59 -19.74 35.53
N TYR A 18 -35.96 -20.93 36.04
CA TYR A 18 -34.96 -21.95 36.40
C TYR A 18 -34.25 -22.56 35.20
N LEU A 19 -34.92 -22.73 34.05
CA LEU A 19 -34.27 -23.17 32.80
C LEU A 19 -33.33 -22.10 32.24
N LEU A 20 -33.69 -20.81 32.32
CA LEU A 20 -32.82 -19.72 31.91
C LEU A 20 -31.59 -19.59 32.82
N LEU A 21 -31.78 -19.71 34.14
CA LEU A 21 -30.69 -19.68 35.12
C LEU A 21 -29.77 -20.91 35.01
N ALA A 22 -30.31 -22.09 34.70
CA ALA A 22 -29.52 -23.29 34.44
C ALA A 22 -28.72 -23.17 33.12
N ALA A 23 -29.29 -22.57 32.07
CA ALA A 23 -28.59 -22.31 30.81
C ALA A 23 -27.48 -21.27 30.97
N LEU A 24 -27.72 -20.21 31.77
CA LEU A 24 -26.71 -19.19 32.08
C LEU A 24 -25.59 -19.70 33.00
N ALA A 25 -25.88 -20.66 33.89
CA ALA A 25 -24.87 -21.30 34.73
C ALA A 25 -24.01 -22.34 33.98
N ALA A 26 -24.53 -22.93 32.90
CA ALA A 26 -23.79 -23.91 32.08
C ALA A 26 -22.93 -23.27 30.97
N ALA A 27 -23.24 -22.03 30.56
CA ALA A 27 -22.50 -21.30 29.53
C ALA A 27 -20.99 -21.09 29.85
N PRO A 28 -20.57 -20.73 31.08
CA PRO A 28 -19.14 -20.61 31.38
C PRO A 28 -18.44 -21.97 31.50
N PHE A 29 -19.16 -23.05 31.81
CA PHE A 29 -18.59 -24.40 31.88
C PHE A 29 -18.38 -25.01 30.48
N LEU A 30 -19.25 -24.69 29.53
CA LEU A 30 -19.08 -25.02 28.11
C LEU A 30 -17.93 -24.22 27.46
N LEU A 31 -17.79 -22.93 27.78
CA LEU A 31 -16.69 -22.08 27.28
C LEU A 31 -15.31 -22.51 27.83
N LEU A 32 -15.24 -22.99 29.07
CA LEU A 32 -14.00 -23.54 29.66
C LEU A 32 -13.56 -24.88 29.05
N LEU A 33 -14.49 -25.69 28.53
CA LEU A 33 -14.16 -26.91 27.77
C LEU A 33 -13.63 -26.62 26.37
N PHE A 34 -13.98 -25.47 25.76
CA PHE A 34 -13.47 -25.07 24.44
C PHE A 34 -12.12 -24.35 24.49
N PHE A 35 -11.75 -23.72 25.61
CA PHE A 35 -10.53 -22.91 25.71
C PHE A 35 -9.35 -23.55 26.44
N ASN A 36 -9.53 -24.68 27.14
CA ASN A 36 -8.45 -25.28 27.95
C ASN A 36 -8.16 -26.77 27.68
N GLY A 37 -8.48 -27.26 26.49
CA GLY A 37 -8.16 -28.63 26.07
C GLY A 37 -7.49 -28.65 24.71
N GLY A 38 -6.16 -28.76 24.68
CA GLY A 38 -5.42 -29.23 23.51
C GLY A 38 -5.78 -30.69 23.24
N ALA A 39 -6.89 -30.92 22.54
CA ALA A 39 -7.28 -32.21 22.01
C ALA A 39 -8.16 -32.01 20.77
N SER A 40 -7.67 -32.55 19.66
CA SER A 40 -8.28 -32.51 18.33
C SER A 40 -9.75 -32.97 18.36
N PRO A 41 -10.69 -32.28 17.69
CA PRO A 41 -12.06 -32.75 17.55
C PRO A 41 -12.10 -33.86 16.47
N SER A 42 -11.72 -35.08 16.86
CA SER A 42 -11.80 -36.28 16.03
C SER A 42 -12.62 -37.35 16.73
N ALA A 43 -13.89 -37.06 17.03
CA ALA A 43 -14.81 -38.08 17.54
C ALA A 43 -16.27 -37.65 17.30
N LEU A 44 -16.66 -37.51 16.03
CA LEU A 44 -18.03 -37.70 15.49
C LEU A 44 -18.05 -37.34 13.99
N CYS A 45 -17.10 -37.89 13.23
CA CYS A 45 -17.21 -37.97 11.78
C CYS A 45 -17.29 -39.45 11.42
N ARG A 46 -18.29 -39.81 10.61
CA ARG A 46 -18.28 -41.07 9.85
C ARG A 46 -16.89 -41.23 9.26
N SER A 47 -16.34 -42.43 9.37
CA SER A 47 -15.05 -42.81 8.78
C SER A 47 -14.96 -42.32 7.33
N SER A 48 -14.26 -41.21 7.14
CA SER A 48 -13.72 -40.83 5.85
C SER A 48 -12.85 -42.00 5.37
N PRO A 49 -12.96 -42.44 4.10
CA PRO A 49 -11.98 -43.39 3.58
C PRO A 49 -10.61 -42.72 3.74
N GLY A 50 -9.59 -43.45 4.23
CA GLY A 50 -8.22 -42.93 4.32
C GLY A 50 -7.75 -42.36 2.98
N PRO A 51 -6.70 -41.52 2.96
CA PRO A 51 -6.26 -40.86 1.73
C PRO A 51 -5.99 -41.91 0.65
N ARG A 52 -6.81 -41.89 -0.41
CA ARG A 52 -6.53 -42.65 -1.63
C ARG A 52 -5.21 -42.10 -2.17
N ARG A 53 -4.12 -42.85 -2.04
CA ARG A 53 -2.84 -42.50 -2.68
C ARG A 53 -3.07 -42.44 -4.18
N ILE A 54 -2.89 -41.27 -4.78
CA ILE A 54 -3.00 -41.09 -6.22
C ILE A 54 -1.78 -41.79 -6.83
N PRO A 55 -1.97 -42.69 -7.82
CA PRO A 55 -0.85 -43.39 -8.43
C PRO A 55 0.04 -42.40 -9.20
N TYR A 56 1.34 -42.47 -8.97
CA TYR A 56 2.31 -41.66 -9.72
C TYR A 56 2.37 -42.14 -11.19
N PRO A 57 2.19 -41.25 -12.19
CA PRO A 57 2.20 -41.66 -13.59
C PRO A 57 3.59 -42.16 -14.02
N SER A 58 3.65 -43.38 -14.55
CA SER A 58 4.89 -43.95 -15.08
C SER A 58 5.03 -43.64 -16.56
N VAL A 59 5.87 -42.67 -16.92
CA VAL A 59 6.15 -42.29 -18.32
C VAL A 59 7.59 -42.61 -18.69
N LEU A 60 7.78 -43.45 -19.73
CA LEU A 60 9.09 -43.75 -20.31
C LEU A 60 9.42 -42.74 -21.41
N TRP A 61 10.03 -41.62 -21.05
CA TRP A 61 10.32 -40.50 -21.96
C TRP A 61 11.13 -40.87 -23.21
N SER A 62 12.00 -41.89 -23.11
CA SER A 62 12.81 -42.38 -24.24
C SER A 62 12.02 -43.22 -25.26
N ARG A 63 10.77 -43.59 -24.95
CA ARG A 63 9.93 -44.48 -25.78
C ARG A 63 8.52 -43.94 -25.97
N VAL A 64 8.34 -42.62 -25.92
CA VAL A 64 7.03 -42.01 -26.23
C VAL A 64 6.66 -42.37 -27.69
N PRO A 65 5.51 -43.01 -27.93
CA PRO A 65 5.12 -43.38 -29.29
C PRO A 65 4.95 -42.13 -30.16
N PRO A 66 5.30 -42.20 -31.46
CA PRO A 66 4.99 -41.11 -32.39
C PRO A 66 3.47 -40.91 -32.47
N LEU A 67 3.05 -39.74 -32.94
CA LEU A 67 1.64 -39.50 -33.22
C LEU A 67 1.13 -40.48 -34.29
N PRO A 68 -0.15 -40.89 -34.22
CA PRO A 68 -0.74 -41.74 -35.25
C PRO A 68 -0.56 -41.12 -36.65
N GLY A 69 -0.21 -41.95 -37.64
CA GLY A 69 -0.11 -41.50 -39.03
C GLY A 69 -1.47 -41.05 -39.55
N LEU A 70 -1.58 -39.81 -40.01
CA LEU A 70 -2.85 -39.24 -40.50
C LEU A 70 -3.00 -39.38 -42.01
N PRO A 71 -4.17 -39.81 -42.51
CA PRO A 71 -4.45 -39.83 -43.95
C PRO A 71 -4.39 -38.42 -44.58
N SER A 72 -4.83 -37.41 -43.84
CA SER A 72 -4.71 -36.00 -44.20
C SER A 72 -4.55 -35.14 -42.94
N SER A 73 -3.48 -34.34 -42.92
CA SER A 73 -3.24 -33.40 -41.81
C SER A 73 -4.12 -32.16 -42.01
N PRO A 74 -4.81 -31.66 -40.96
CA PRO A 74 -5.47 -30.36 -41.06
C PRO A 74 -4.42 -29.27 -41.34
N LEU A 75 -4.77 -28.34 -42.24
CA LEU A 75 -3.97 -27.17 -42.61
C LEU A 75 -2.50 -27.53 -42.97
N PRO A 76 -2.27 -28.34 -44.03
CA PRO A 76 -0.96 -28.95 -44.30
C PRO A 76 0.14 -27.95 -44.63
N ASP A 77 -0.22 -26.84 -45.27
CA ASP A 77 0.72 -25.81 -45.75
C ASP A 77 1.15 -24.81 -44.66
N LEU A 78 0.50 -24.85 -43.49
CA LEU A 78 0.74 -23.88 -42.43
C LEU A 78 2.05 -24.20 -41.69
N ARG A 79 3.07 -23.36 -41.86
CA ARG A 79 4.34 -23.41 -41.13
C ARG A 79 4.85 -22.00 -40.87
N ALA A 80 5.29 -21.73 -39.64
CA ALA A 80 5.84 -20.44 -39.26
C ALA A 80 6.69 -20.57 -38.00
N SER A 81 7.60 -19.61 -37.78
CA SER A 81 8.36 -19.48 -36.53
C SER A 81 7.59 -18.71 -35.46
N HIS A 82 6.69 -17.81 -35.83
CA HIS A 82 5.94 -16.97 -34.90
C HIS A 82 4.43 -17.19 -35.07
N TRP A 83 3.75 -17.51 -33.98
CA TRP A 83 2.33 -17.85 -33.98
C TRP A 83 1.55 -16.98 -33.00
N ILE A 84 0.39 -16.49 -33.43
CA ILE A 84 -0.61 -15.87 -32.57
C ILE A 84 -1.75 -16.87 -32.41
N VAL A 85 -2.02 -17.28 -31.17
CA VAL A 85 -3.04 -18.29 -30.86
C VAL A 85 -4.11 -17.69 -29.97
N PHE A 86 -5.37 -17.83 -30.36
CA PHE A 86 -6.53 -17.34 -29.62
C PHE A 86 -7.75 -18.25 -29.77
N SER A 87 -8.74 -18.10 -28.91
CA SER A 87 -9.99 -18.86 -28.99
C SER A 87 -10.96 -18.24 -30.01
N ALA A 88 -11.61 -19.07 -30.81
CA ALA A 88 -12.62 -18.66 -31.79
C ALA A 88 -13.95 -18.34 -31.09
N SER A 89 -14.03 -17.17 -30.48
CA SER A 89 -15.22 -16.67 -29.79
C SER A 89 -16.21 -16.00 -30.76
N PRO A 90 -17.52 -15.95 -30.43
CA PRO A 90 -18.50 -15.20 -31.21
C PRO A 90 -18.08 -13.74 -31.41
N HIS A 91 -18.15 -13.23 -32.64
CA HIS A 91 -17.87 -11.82 -32.93
C HIS A 91 -18.95 -10.93 -32.32
N HIS A 92 -18.59 -10.08 -31.37
CA HIS A 92 -19.47 -8.97 -30.95
C HIS A 92 -19.27 -7.78 -31.89
N GLN A 93 -20.36 -7.13 -32.30
CA GLN A 93 -20.36 -6.01 -33.27
C GLN A 93 -19.47 -4.82 -32.89
N ARG A 94 -19.03 -4.73 -31.63
CA ARG A 94 -18.21 -3.64 -31.06
C ARG A 94 -16.73 -3.99 -30.86
N HIS A 95 -16.30 -5.21 -31.16
CA HIS A 95 -14.89 -5.58 -31.03
C HIS A 95 -14.11 -5.17 -32.27
N ARG A 96 -12.92 -4.59 -32.06
CA ARG A 96 -11.91 -4.56 -33.13
C ARG A 96 -11.27 -5.94 -33.20
N PRO A 97 -11.30 -6.63 -34.34
CA PRO A 97 -10.69 -7.95 -34.48
C PRO A 97 -9.17 -7.85 -34.27
N LEU A 98 -8.60 -8.87 -33.64
CA LEU A 98 -7.15 -9.04 -33.48
C LEU A 98 -6.48 -9.05 -34.86
N ALA A 99 -5.86 -7.93 -35.25
CA ALA A 99 -5.25 -7.83 -36.56
C ALA A 99 -4.04 -8.77 -36.70
N GLY A 100 -3.84 -9.33 -37.89
CA GLY A 100 -2.62 -10.07 -38.20
C GLY A 100 -1.40 -9.16 -38.06
N ALA A 101 -0.33 -9.69 -37.48
CA ALA A 101 0.97 -9.02 -37.42
C ALA A 101 1.87 -9.53 -38.58
N PRO A 102 2.60 -8.64 -39.28
CA PRO A 102 3.51 -9.07 -40.34
C PRO A 102 4.52 -10.12 -39.85
N GLY A 103 4.62 -11.25 -40.56
CA GLY A 103 5.52 -12.35 -40.19
C GLY A 103 5.01 -13.29 -39.09
N TRP A 104 3.75 -13.13 -38.65
CA TRP A 104 3.10 -13.99 -37.68
C TRP A 104 1.97 -14.81 -38.31
N GLN A 105 1.89 -16.09 -37.95
CA GLN A 105 0.76 -16.94 -38.32
C GLN A 105 -0.35 -16.82 -37.29
N LEU A 106 -1.52 -16.36 -37.73
CA LEU A 106 -2.71 -16.23 -36.89
C LEU A 106 -3.50 -17.54 -36.91
N LEU A 107 -3.73 -18.14 -35.74
CA LEU A 107 -4.42 -19.42 -35.55
C LEU A 107 -5.50 -19.30 -34.46
N ALA A 108 -6.75 -19.52 -34.86
CA ALA A 108 -7.88 -19.60 -33.96
C ALA A 108 -8.21 -21.06 -33.64
N VAL A 109 -8.63 -21.35 -32.40
CA VAL A 109 -9.10 -22.68 -32.01
C VAL A 109 -10.58 -22.66 -31.67
N ALA A 110 -11.35 -23.58 -32.26
CA ALA A 110 -12.77 -23.71 -31.98
C ALA A 110 -13.06 -24.46 -30.68
N ASP A 111 -14.17 -24.12 -30.05
CA ASP A 111 -14.82 -24.91 -29.01
C ASP A 111 -16.30 -25.14 -29.37
N GLU A 112 -17.08 -25.78 -28.49
CA GLU A 112 -18.51 -26.00 -28.76
C GLU A 112 -19.35 -24.71 -28.84
N ALA A 113 -18.85 -23.57 -28.33
CA ALA A 113 -19.54 -22.29 -28.40
C ALA A 113 -19.20 -21.51 -29.68
N THR A 114 -18.22 -21.95 -30.47
CA THR A 114 -17.86 -21.33 -31.75
C THR A 114 -19.02 -21.44 -32.75
N PRO A 115 -19.54 -20.31 -33.28
CA PRO A 115 -20.65 -20.33 -34.23
C PRO A 115 -20.34 -21.08 -35.54
N PRO A 116 -21.33 -21.76 -36.15
CA PRO A 116 -21.18 -22.30 -37.49
C PRO A 116 -20.81 -21.20 -38.50
N GLY A 117 -19.80 -21.45 -39.34
CA GLY A 117 -19.33 -20.47 -40.34
C GLY A 117 -18.45 -19.34 -39.78
N TRP A 118 -17.96 -19.47 -38.53
CA TRP A 118 -17.01 -18.51 -37.97
C TRP A 118 -15.78 -18.34 -38.89
N SER A 119 -15.41 -17.10 -39.13
CA SER A 119 -14.19 -16.74 -39.86
C SER A 119 -13.60 -15.46 -39.29
N HIS A 120 -12.29 -15.28 -39.43
CA HIS A 120 -11.58 -14.09 -39.01
C HIS A 120 -10.51 -13.75 -40.06
N PRO A 121 -10.39 -12.48 -40.50
CA PRO A 121 -9.41 -12.09 -41.52
C PRO A 121 -8.00 -12.55 -41.16
N GLY A 122 -7.35 -13.27 -42.08
CA GLY A 122 -5.97 -13.77 -41.94
C GLY A 122 -5.77 -14.91 -40.94
N ALA A 123 -6.81 -15.36 -40.22
CA ALA A 123 -6.71 -16.44 -39.26
C ALA A 123 -7.04 -17.79 -39.89
N ALA A 124 -6.20 -18.80 -39.66
CA ALA A 124 -6.60 -20.19 -39.85
C ALA A 124 -7.46 -20.64 -38.66
N LEU A 125 -8.47 -21.48 -38.90
CA LEU A 125 -9.32 -22.04 -37.85
C LEU A 125 -9.00 -23.53 -37.65
N LEU A 126 -8.77 -23.93 -36.40
CA LEU A 126 -8.66 -25.32 -35.98
C LEU A 126 -9.98 -25.78 -35.36
N THR A 127 -10.82 -26.45 -36.16
CA THR A 127 -12.15 -26.91 -35.72
C THR A 127 -12.04 -28.05 -34.71
N LEU A 128 -13.14 -28.37 -34.01
CA LEU A 128 -13.19 -29.55 -33.11
C LEU A 128 -12.87 -30.85 -33.86
N ALA A 129 -13.32 -30.97 -35.11
CA ALA A 129 -13.01 -32.12 -35.96
C ALA A 129 -11.52 -32.16 -36.32
N ASP A 130 -10.89 -31.01 -36.61
CA ASP A 130 -9.46 -30.95 -36.86
C ASP A 130 -8.66 -31.35 -35.61
N GLN A 131 -9.04 -30.83 -34.44
CA GLN A 131 -8.41 -31.15 -33.15
C GLN A 131 -8.43 -32.65 -32.86
N ALA A 132 -9.58 -33.31 -33.04
CA ALA A 132 -9.70 -34.75 -32.85
C ALA A 132 -8.85 -35.57 -33.84
N ARG A 133 -8.67 -35.05 -35.06
CA ARG A 133 -7.80 -35.68 -36.07
C ARG A 133 -6.32 -35.46 -35.81
N LEU A 134 -5.86 -34.58 -34.91
CA LEU A 134 -4.41 -34.37 -34.71
C LEU A 134 -3.71 -35.53 -33.99
N GLY A 135 -4.47 -36.39 -33.31
CA GLY A 135 -3.92 -37.56 -32.61
C GLY A 135 -3.13 -37.22 -31.34
N PHE A 136 -3.24 -35.98 -30.84
CA PHE A 136 -2.67 -35.57 -29.56
C PHE A 136 -3.43 -36.22 -28.40
N ARG A 137 -2.70 -36.86 -27.50
CA ARG A 137 -3.24 -37.51 -26.29
C ARG A 137 -3.89 -36.50 -25.36
N SER A 138 -3.32 -35.30 -25.25
CA SER A 138 -3.79 -34.25 -24.36
C SER A 138 -5.19 -33.75 -24.73
N VAL A 139 -5.60 -33.89 -26.00
CA VAL A 139 -6.91 -33.42 -26.50
C VAL A 139 -8.07 -34.17 -25.83
N GLU A 140 -7.88 -35.43 -25.43
CA GLU A 140 -8.91 -36.23 -24.76
C GLU A 140 -9.33 -35.66 -23.39
N PHE A 141 -8.46 -34.88 -22.75
CA PHE A 141 -8.73 -34.28 -21.44
C PHE A 141 -9.36 -32.89 -21.54
N LEU A 142 -9.28 -32.25 -22.71
CA LEU A 142 -9.72 -30.86 -22.89
C LEU A 142 -11.24 -30.75 -22.71
N PRO A 143 -11.72 -29.72 -22.02
CA PRO A 143 -13.15 -29.50 -21.87
C PRO A 143 -13.81 -29.20 -23.22
N ALA A 144 -15.12 -29.46 -23.30
CA ALA A 144 -15.97 -29.13 -24.43
C ALA A 144 -15.90 -27.63 -24.82
N ARG A 145 -15.87 -26.75 -23.82
CA ARG A 145 -15.88 -25.28 -23.96
C ARG A 145 -14.72 -24.66 -23.21
N GLY A 146 -14.31 -23.48 -23.65
CA GLY A 146 -13.36 -22.63 -22.94
C GLY A 146 -11.94 -22.65 -23.51
N HIS A 147 -11.13 -21.73 -22.99
CA HIS A 147 -9.83 -21.41 -23.56
C HIS A 147 -8.75 -22.47 -23.32
N ALA A 148 -8.97 -23.46 -22.44
CA ALA A 148 -8.08 -24.61 -22.31
C ALA A 148 -7.90 -25.36 -23.65
N ARG A 149 -8.86 -25.25 -24.58
CA ARG A 149 -8.70 -25.80 -25.94
C ARG A 149 -7.54 -25.19 -26.73
N LYS A 150 -7.01 -24.02 -26.34
CA LYS A 150 -5.78 -23.45 -26.92
C LYS A 150 -4.59 -24.40 -26.85
N ALA A 151 -4.57 -25.34 -25.90
CA ALA A 151 -3.55 -26.41 -25.84
C ALA A 151 -3.41 -27.19 -27.16
N ALA A 152 -4.52 -27.51 -27.85
CA ALA A 152 -4.47 -28.20 -29.14
C ALA A 152 -3.79 -27.33 -30.23
N ALA A 153 -4.10 -26.04 -30.25
CA ALA A 153 -3.49 -25.09 -31.17
C ALA A 153 -2.02 -24.80 -30.85
N TYR A 154 -1.64 -24.80 -29.57
CA TYR A 154 -0.24 -24.70 -29.15
C TYR A 154 0.59 -25.88 -29.66
N LEU A 155 0.14 -27.12 -29.42
CA LEU A 155 0.84 -28.31 -29.94
C LEU A 155 0.90 -28.32 -31.46
N PHE A 156 -0.18 -27.90 -32.13
CA PHE A 156 -0.18 -27.73 -33.57
C PHE A 156 0.89 -26.72 -34.02
N ALA A 157 0.95 -25.53 -33.40
CA ALA A 157 1.97 -24.52 -33.71
C ALA A 157 3.39 -25.07 -33.50
N VAL A 158 3.65 -25.77 -32.38
CA VAL A 158 4.95 -26.40 -32.09
C VAL A 158 5.31 -27.44 -33.16
N GLN A 159 4.36 -28.32 -33.52
CA GLN A 159 4.53 -29.30 -34.61
C GLN A 159 4.83 -28.62 -35.95
N ARG A 160 4.33 -27.41 -36.18
CA ARG A 160 4.52 -26.62 -37.40
C ARG A 160 5.72 -25.66 -37.36
N GLY A 161 6.61 -25.82 -36.38
CA GLY A 161 7.90 -25.14 -36.33
C GLY A 161 7.91 -23.83 -35.55
N ALA A 162 6.93 -23.61 -34.66
CA ALA A 162 6.93 -22.46 -33.77
C ALA A 162 8.24 -22.36 -32.98
N ARG A 163 8.78 -21.14 -32.91
CA ARG A 163 9.84 -20.70 -31.99
C ARG A 163 9.30 -19.76 -30.92
N VAL A 164 8.25 -19.02 -31.27
CA VAL A 164 7.52 -18.11 -30.38
C VAL A 164 6.02 -18.32 -30.58
N VAL A 165 5.29 -18.38 -29.46
CA VAL A 165 3.82 -18.44 -29.43
C VAL A 165 3.33 -17.28 -28.59
N TYR A 166 2.50 -16.44 -29.17
CA TYR A 166 1.77 -15.37 -28.48
C TYR A 166 0.36 -15.88 -28.13
N ASP A 167 0.14 -16.06 -26.84
CA ASP A 167 -1.11 -16.46 -26.20
C ASP A 167 -2.01 -15.22 -26.06
N ALA A 168 -2.99 -15.12 -26.95
CA ALA A 168 -3.79 -13.92 -27.16
C ALA A 168 -5.29 -14.11 -26.82
N ASP A 169 -5.94 -12.99 -26.58
CA ASP A 169 -7.40 -12.85 -26.57
C ASP A 169 -7.89 -12.16 -27.86
N ALA A 170 -8.98 -12.66 -28.43
CA ALA A 170 -9.56 -12.17 -29.68
C ALA A 170 -10.01 -10.69 -29.62
N ARG A 171 -10.27 -10.18 -28.41
CA ARG A 171 -10.80 -8.83 -28.14
C ARG A 171 -9.71 -7.76 -28.10
N ASN A 172 -8.44 -8.17 -28.08
CA ASN A 172 -7.32 -7.25 -27.92
C ASN A 172 -6.95 -6.59 -29.24
N ALA A 173 -6.75 -5.27 -29.20
CA ALA A 173 -6.10 -4.53 -30.27
C ALA A 173 -4.60 -4.39 -29.95
N VAL A 174 -3.73 -4.96 -30.78
CA VAL A 174 -2.27 -4.82 -30.63
C VAL A 174 -1.87 -3.37 -30.93
N ALA A 175 -1.15 -2.73 -30.00
CA ALA A 175 -0.70 -1.36 -30.16
C ALA A 175 0.16 -1.23 -31.43
N GLY A 176 -0.20 -0.33 -32.34
CA GLY A 176 0.51 -0.13 -33.60
C GLY A 176 0.56 -1.35 -34.54
N ASN A 177 -0.25 -2.39 -34.31
CA ASN A 177 -0.34 -3.62 -35.11
C ASN A 177 1.01 -4.36 -35.31
N ASN A 178 1.94 -4.27 -34.36
CA ASN A 178 3.27 -4.89 -34.50
C ASN A 178 3.79 -5.46 -33.18
N LEU A 179 3.60 -6.76 -32.96
CA LEU A 179 4.08 -7.47 -31.76
C LEU A 179 5.61 -7.45 -31.63
N THR A 180 6.33 -7.51 -32.74
CA THR A 180 7.80 -7.54 -32.77
C THR A 180 8.45 -6.23 -32.31
N ARG A 181 7.71 -5.11 -32.31
CA ARG A 181 8.18 -3.85 -31.74
C ARG A 181 8.05 -3.80 -30.22
N HIS A 182 7.11 -4.55 -29.67
CA HIS A 182 6.74 -4.48 -28.27
C HIS A 182 7.36 -5.60 -27.45
N PHE A 183 7.49 -6.80 -28.03
CA PHE A 183 8.07 -7.98 -27.37
C PHE A 183 9.42 -8.35 -27.97
N ASP A 184 10.28 -8.97 -27.16
CA ASP A 184 11.56 -9.50 -27.63
C ASP A 184 11.32 -10.88 -28.24
N VAL A 185 11.21 -10.93 -29.58
CA VAL A 185 10.93 -12.17 -30.34
C VAL A 185 12.18 -12.99 -30.66
N ASP A 186 13.36 -12.39 -30.52
CA ASP A 186 14.65 -13.04 -30.68
C ASP A 186 15.48 -12.83 -29.41
N LEU A 187 15.87 -13.93 -28.78
CA LEU A 187 16.63 -13.94 -27.53
C LEU A 187 18.09 -14.40 -27.73
N ASP A 188 18.54 -14.59 -28.98
CA ASP A 188 19.89 -15.10 -29.26
C ASP A 188 20.99 -14.11 -28.80
N GLN A 189 21.66 -14.45 -27.70
CA GLN A 189 22.76 -13.67 -27.09
C GLN A 189 24.01 -13.55 -27.99
N ARG A 190 24.10 -14.30 -29.09
CA ARG A 190 25.26 -14.29 -30.01
C ARG A 190 25.43 -12.99 -30.79
N GLN A 191 24.42 -12.13 -30.83
CA GLN A 191 24.53 -10.80 -31.43
C GLN A 191 25.03 -9.71 -30.45
N GLY A 192 25.55 -10.08 -29.27
CA GLY A 192 26.26 -9.14 -28.39
C GLY A 192 25.43 -8.00 -27.80
N GLY A 193 24.09 -8.11 -27.83
CA GLY A 193 23.17 -7.02 -27.50
C GLY A 193 21.99 -7.43 -26.63
N GLY A 194 22.22 -8.22 -25.57
CA GLY A 194 21.16 -8.42 -24.57
C GLY A 194 20.83 -7.08 -23.92
N SER A 195 19.60 -6.59 -24.13
CA SER A 195 19.13 -5.37 -23.46
C SER A 195 19.24 -5.56 -21.94
N VAL A 196 19.74 -4.54 -21.26
CA VAL A 196 19.73 -4.52 -19.80
C VAL A 196 18.29 -4.31 -19.36
N LEU A 197 17.81 -5.20 -18.49
CA LEU A 197 16.48 -5.13 -17.89
C LEU A 197 16.60 -4.66 -16.46
N LEU A 198 15.59 -3.94 -15.98
CA LEU A 198 15.41 -3.82 -14.53
C LEU A 198 14.95 -5.16 -13.98
N GLN A 199 15.31 -5.45 -12.73
CA GLN A 199 14.84 -6.60 -11.99
C GLN A 199 14.40 -6.17 -10.60
N TYR A 200 13.26 -6.70 -10.14
CA TYR A 200 12.77 -6.45 -8.79
C TYR A 200 13.83 -6.81 -7.74
N SER A 201 13.83 -6.08 -6.63
CA SER A 201 14.74 -6.35 -5.52
C SER A 201 14.44 -7.71 -4.87
N HIS A 202 15.50 -8.48 -4.62
CA HIS A 202 15.47 -9.70 -3.79
C HIS A 202 16.05 -9.47 -2.39
N ALA A 203 16.11 -8.22 -1.92
CA ALA A 203 16.64 -7.88 -0.61
C ALA A 203 15.79 -8.42 0.55
N ASP A 204 14.46 -8.42 0.39
CA ASP A 204 13.54 -9.02 1.35
C ASP A 204 13.23 -10.47 0.96
N PRO A 205 13.72 -11.48 1.69
CA PRO A 205 13.45 -12.89 1.39
C PRO A 205 12.00 -13.29 1.65
N ASN A 206 11.22 -12.51 2.41
CA ASN A 206 9.82 -12.80 2.71
C ASN A 206 8.87 -12.32 1.60
N ARG A 207 9.37 -11.52 0.66
CA ARG A 207 8.58 -11.01 -0.46
C ARG A 207 8.57 -12.02 -1.60
N THR A 208 7.53 -12.84 -1.64
CA THR A 208 7.39 -13.95 -2.60
C THR A 208 6.54 -13.61 -3.82
N VAL A 209 5.81 -12.50 -3.80
CA VAL A 209 4.90 -12.08 -4.86
C VAL A 209 4.89 -10.55 -5.00
N VAL A 210 4.66 -10.06 -6.21
CA VAL A 210 4.58 -8.62 -6.50
C VAL A 210 3.38 -8.29 -7.37
N ASN A 211 2.84 -7.08 -7.19
CA ASN A 211 1.92 -6.49 -8.14
C ASN A 211 2.72 -5.74 -9.23
N PRO A 212 2.84 -6.27 -10.45
CA PRO A 212 3.61 -5.61 -11.50
C PRO A 212 2.99 -4.29 -11.95
N TYR A 213 1.67 -4.08 -11.80
CA TYR A 213 0.99 -2.88 -12.28
C TYR A 213 1.50 -1.59 -11.63
N VAL A 214 2.00 -1.68 -10.40
CA VAL A 214 2.64 -0.56 -9.67
C VAL A 214 3.85 -0.01 -10.45
N HIS A 215 4.67 -0.89 -11.02
CA HIS A 215 5.85 -0.51 -11.82
C HIS A 215 5.47 0.25 -13.09
N PHE A 216 4.24 0.06 -13.58
CA PHE A 216 3.76 0.70 -14.81
C PHE A 216 2.73 1.79 -14.51
N GLY A 217 2.86 2.44 -13.35
CA GLY A 217 2.12 3.67 -13.03
C GLY A 217 0.71 3.48 -12.49
N GLN A 218 0.29 2.24 -12.20
CA GLN A 218 -1.04 1.89 -11.72
C GLN A 218 -0.99 1.24 -10.33
N PRO A 219 -0.75 2.02 -9.26
CA PRO A 219 -0.58 1.47 -7.91
C PRO A 219 -1.86 0.91 -7.29
N SER A 220 -3.04 1.32 -7.76
CA SER A 220 -4.33 0.90 -7.22
C SER A 220 -4.99 -0.26 -7.95
N VAL A 221 -4.42 -0.66 -9.09
CA VAL A 221 -4.92 -1.75 -9.93
C VAL A 221 -4.06 -2.96 -9.65
N TRP A 222 -4.68 -4.13 -9.53
CA TRP A 222 -3.95 -5.39 -9.37
C TRP A 222 -4.40 -6.44 -10.39
N PRO A 223 -3.49 -7.32 -10.82
CA PRO A 223 -3.84 -8.41 -11.71
C PRO A 223 -4.68 -9.47 -11.03
N ARG A 224 -5.58 -10.10 -11.80
CA ARG A 224 -6.31 -11.29 -11.36
C ARG A 224 -5.32 -12.37 -10.95
N GLY A 225 -5.50 -12.94 -9.75
CA GLY A 225 -4.59 -13.94 -9.20
C GLY A 225 -3.49 -13.40 -8.31
N LEU A 226 -3.47 -12.10 -8.00
CA LEU A 226 -2.68 -11.59 -6.88
C LEU A 226 -3.38 -11.98 -5.56
N PRO A 227 -2.67 -12.45 -4.52
CA PRO A 227 -3.29 -12.63 -3.20
C PRO A 227 -3.91 -11.32 -2.71
N LEU A 228 -5.17 -11.36 -2.25
CA LEU A 228 -5.91 -10.14 -1.89
C LEU A 228 -5.25 -9.39 -0.72
N GLU A 229 -4.58 -10.09 0.19
CA GLU A 229 -3.78 -9.50 1.26
C GLU A 229 -2.59 -8.66 0.76
N LYS A 230 -2.19 -8.85 -0.50
CA LYS A 230 -1.13 -8.09 -1.18
C LYS A 230 -1.67 -6.94 -2.05
N ALA A 231 -2.98 -6.88 -2.29
CA ALA A 231 -3.59 -5.83 -3.12
C ALA A 231 -3.42 -4.41 -2.53
N GLY A 232 -3.24 -4.30 -1.21
CA GLY A 232 -2.96 -3.02 -0.51
C GLY A 232 -1.50 -2.56 -0.57
N GLU A 233 -0.58 -3.36 -1.11
CA GLU A 233 0.84 -3.00 -1.26
C GLU A 233 1.04 -2.11 -2.50
N VAL A 234 0.69 -0.82 -2.35
CA VAL A 234 0.65 0.17 -3.44
C VAL A 234 1.95 0.98 -3.61
N GLY A 235 2.96 0.72 -2.78
CA GLY A 235 4.22 1.46 -2.79
C GLY A 235 5.09 1.12 -4.00
N ALA A 236 5.68 2.14 -4.63
CA ALA A 236 6.70 1.93 -5.65
C ALA A 236 7.95 1.25 -5.06
N GLU A 237 8.69 0.54 -5.90
CA GLU A 237 9.99 -0.01 -5.49
C GLU A 237 10.94 1.09 -5.05
N GLU A 238 11.60 0.89 -3.92
CA GLU A 238 12.67 1.78 -3.45
C GLU A 238 13.84 1.78 -4.43
N PHE A 239 14.19 0.60 -4.95
CA PHE A 239 15.21 0.40 -5.97
C PHE A 239 15.00 -0.91 -6.71
N TYR A 240 15.59 -0.99 -7.90
CA TYR A 240 15.72 -2.18 -8.73
C TYR A 240 17.18 -2.63 -8.77
N THR A 241 17.41 -3.82 -9.29
CA THR A 241 18.72 -4.25 -9.78
C THR A 241 18.68 -4.35 -11.30
N MET A 242 19.81 -4.64 -11.94
CA MET A 242 19.90 -4.80 -13.39
C MET A 242 20.36 -6.21 -13.76
N VAL A 243 19.75 -6.78 -14.79
CA VAL A 243 20.14 -8.09 -15.35
C VAL A 243 20.24 -8.03 -16.87
N TYR A 244 21.09 -8.87 -17.45
CA TYR A 244 21.17 -9.01 -18.90
C TYR A 244 20.01 -9.83 -19.45
N GLY A 245 19.45 -9.39 -20.57
CA GLY A 245 18.46 -10.15 -21.33
C GLY A 245 18.97 -11.47 -21.92
N GLY A 246 18.05 -12.20 -22.54
CA GLY A 246 18.22 -13.54 -23.12
C GLY A 246 17.50 -14.65 -22.35
N GLY A 247 17.07 -14.38 -21.11
CA GLY A 247 16.34 -15.33 -20.25
C GLY A 247 14.82 -15.12 -20.20
N GLN A 248 14.26 -14.18 -20.97
CA GLN A 248 12.84 -13.77 -20.92
C GLN A 248 11.92 -14.79 -21.63
N PHE A 249 11.96 -16.06 -21.20
CA PHE A 249 11.25 -17.15 -21.88
C PHE A 249 9.72 -17.04 -21.78
N ILE A 250 9.22 -16.33 -20.77
CA ILE A 250 7.82 -15.90 -20.69
C ILE A 250 7.81 -14.38 -20.56
N GLN A 251 7.05 -13.72 -21.44
CA GLN A 251 6.91 -12.26 -21.48
C GLN A 251 5.43 -11.92 -21.32
N GLN A 252 5.07 -11.24 -20.25
CA GLN A 252 3.71 -10.77 -19.99
C GLN A 252 3.60 -9.32 -20.42
N GLY A 253 2.78 -9.00 -21.41
CA GLY A 253 2.46 -7.63 -21.78
C GLY A 253 1.29 -7.08 -20.98
N LEU A 254 1.29 -5.77 -20.75
CA LEU A 254 0.16 -5.07 -20.13
C LEU A 254 -0.92 -4.70 -21.15
N CYS A 255 -2.14 -4.50 -20.65
CA CYS A 255 -3.33 -4.24 -21.45
C CYS A 255 -4.01 -2.95 -20.99
N ASN A 256 -3.99 -1.92 -21.82
CA ASN A 256 -4.79 -0.70 -21.58
C ASN A 256 -6.29 -0.96 -21.78
N GLY A 257 -7.13 -0.06 -21.27
CA GLY A 257 -8.58 -0.19 -21.28
C GLY A 257 -9.08 -1.03 -20.10
N LEU A 258 -9.44 -2.28 -20.37
CA LEU A 258 -9.79 -3.29 -19.36
C LEU A 258 -8.63 -4.29 -19.19
N PRO A 259 -7.67 -4.03 -18.27
CA PRO A 259 -6.65 -5.00 -17.93
C PRO A 259 -7.25 -6.28 -17.34
N ASP A 260 -6.41 -7.31 -17.23
CA ASP A 260 -6.79 -8.52 -16.51
C ASP A 260 -6.84 -8.24 -15.00
N VAL A 261 -8.05 -8.10 -14.48
CA VAL A 261 -8.36 -7.78 -13.08
C VAL A 261 -9.39 -8.79 -12.58
N ASP A 262 -9.40 -9.04 -11.27
CA ASP A 262 -10.36 -9.98 -10.68
C ASP A 262 -11.76 -9.37 -10.51
N ALA A 263 -12.73 -10.23 -10.21
CA ALA A 263 -14.12 -9.83 -9.97
C ALA A 263 -14.25 -8.87 -8.79
N VAL A 264 -13.38 -8.97 -7.76
CA VAL A 264 -13.39 -8.05 -6.61
C VAL A 264 -13.07 -6.64 -7.07
N PHE A 265 -11.96 -6.44 -7.79
CA PHE A 265 -11.60 -5.16 -8.39
C PHE A 265 -12.70 -4.68 -9.31
N TYR A 266 -13.14 -5.50 -10.26
CA TYR A 266 -14.12 -5.09 -11.26
C TYR A 266 -15.43 -4.61 -10.62
N LEU A 267 -15.99 -5.38 -9.68
CA LEU A 267 -17.27 -5.08 -9.04
C LEU A 267 -17.17 -3.94 -8.02
N THR A 268 -16.01 -3.76 -7.37
CA THR A 268 -15.82 -2.70 -6.36
C THR A 268 -15.25 -1.41 -6.93
N ARG A 269 -14.82 -1.36 -8.19
CA ARG A 269 -14.26 -0.16 -8.83
C ARG A 269 -15.12 0.42 -9.96
N LYS A 270 -16.16 -0.29 -10.40
CA LYS A 270 -17.06 0.18 -11.45
C LYS A 270 -18.14 1.10 -10.88
N SER A 271 -18.04 2.40 -11.19
CA SER A 271 -18.91 3.50 -10.73
C SER A 271 -20.38 3.34 -11.13
N LEU A 272 -20.61 2.98 -12.39
CA LEU A 272 -21.92 2.79 -13.01
C LEU A 272 -21.83 1.64 -14.03
N GLU A 273 -22.89 0.84 -14.17
CA GLU A 273 -22.92 -0.29 -15.11
C GLU A 273 -22.60 0.11 -16.57
N MET A 274 -22.80 1.38 -16.92
CA MET A 274 -22.66 1.94 -18.27
C MET A 274 -21.29 2.60 -18.54
N GLU A 275 -20.45 2.82 -17.54
CA GLU A 275 -19.11 3.41 -17.73
C GLU A 275 -18.08 2.30 -17.99
N ALA A 276 -17.33 2.43 -19.08
CA ALA A 276 -16.30 1.48 -19.48
C ALA A 276 -14.99 1.79 -18.72
N PHE A 277 -14.33 0.77 -18.16
CA PHE A 277 -12.97 0.93 -17.66
C PHE A 277 -12.01 1.35 -18.79
N ASP A 278 -11.22 2.40 -18.51
CA ASP A 278 -10.19 2.91 -19.41
C ASP A 278 -8.85 3.14 -18.70
N VAL A 279 -8.31 2.06 -18.13
CA VAL A 279 -7.04 2.06 -17.40
C VAL A 279 -5.87 2.20 -18.37
N HIS A 280 -4.94 3.09 -18.06
CA HIS A 280 -3.73 3.32 -18.85
C HIS A 280 -2.48 2.98 -18.03
N PHE A 281 -1.52 2.30 -18.65
CA PHE A 281 -0.21 2.03 -18.06
C PHE A 281 0.87 2.93 -18.66
N ASP A 282 1.97 3.13 -17.93
CA ASP A 282 3.13 3.89 -18.37
C ASP A 282 3.83 3.17 -19.52
N ALA A 283 3.71 3.72 -20.73
CA ALA A 283 4.29 3.15 -21.95
C ALA A 283 5.82 3.34 -22.03
N ASP A 284 6.35 4.31 -21.28
CA ASP A 284 7.79 4.65 -21.28
C ASP A 284 8.56 3.90 -20.17
N ALA A 285 7.84 3.20 -19.27
CA ALA A 285 8.47 2.39 -18.24
C ALA A 285 9.33 1.27 -18.85
N PRO A 286 10.50 0.95 -18.28
CA PRO A 286 11.33 -0.13 -18.77
C PRO A 286 10.68 -1.49 -18.52
N LYS A 287 11.13 -2.51 -19.24
CA LYS A 287 10.77 -3.90 -18.97
C LYS A 287 11.35 -4.30 -17.61
N VAL A 288 10.59 -5.05 -16.82
CA VAL A 288 11.00 -5.49 -15.49
C VAL A 288 10.95 -7.02 -15.36
N ALA A 289 12.08 -7.60 -14.99
CA ALA A 289 12.25 -9.03 -14.74
C ALA A 289 11.92 -9.38 -13.29
N LEU A 290 11.32 -10.55 -13.08
CA LEU A 290 11.16 -11.11 -11.75
C LEU A 290 12.38 -11.95 -11.41
N PRO A 291 13.06 -11.69 -10.27
CA PRO A 291 14.09 -12.60 -9.81
C PRO A 291 13.46 -13.93 -9.40
N GLN A 292 14.30 -14.97 -9.26
CA GLN A 292 13.87 -16.21 -8.61
C GLN A 292 13.17 -15.90 -7.27
N GLY A 293 12.31 -16.76 -6.76
CA GLY A 293 11.66 -16.58 -5.45
C GLY A 293 10.67 -15.40 -5.36
N VAL A 294 10.46 -14.68 -6.46
CA VAL A 294 9.42 -13.66 -6.59
C VAL A 294 8.55 -14.04 -7.78
N MET A 295 7.23 -14.01 -7.61
CA MET A 295 6.27 -14.35 -8.65
C MET A 295 5.28 -13.21 -8.91
N ALA A 296 4.59 -13.26 -10.05
CA ALA A 296 3.43 -12.44 -10.35
C ALA A 296 2.38 -13.25 -11.13
N PRO A 297 1.10 -12.86 -11.14
CA PRO A 297 0.12 -13.54 -11.97
C PRO A 297 0.45 -13.44 -13.47
N VAL A 298 0.17 -14.51 -14.21
CA VAL A 298 0.35 -14.59 -15.67
C VAL A 298 -0.96 -15.05 -16.28
N ASN A 299 -1.43 -14.37 -17.32
CA ASN A 299 -2.73 -14.63 -17.94
C ASN A 299 -2.61 -15.24 -19.34
N SER A 300 -3.74 -15.67 -19.90
CA SER A 300 -3.84 -16.13 -21.30
C SER A 300 -4.45 -15.06 -22.22
N LEU A 301 -4.10 -13.80 -21.95
CA LEU A 301 -4.67 -12.62 -22.60
C LEU A 301 -3.62 -11.89 -23.46
N ASN A 302 -2.41 -11.70 -22.93
CA ASN A 302 -1.33 -10.96 -23.59
C ASN A 302 0.06 -11.50 -23.17
N THR A 303 0.33 -12.76 -23.51
CA THR A 303 1.53 -13.45 -23.01
C THR A 303 2.29 -14.13 -24.12
N MET A 304 3.59 -13.89 -24.22
CA MET A 304 4.47 -14.50 -25.20
C MET A 304 5.33 -15.58 -24.55
N PHE A 305 5.38 -16.74 -25.19
CA PHE A 305 6.19 -17.89 -24.80
C PHE A 305 7.24 -18.14 -25.87
N HIS A 306 8.49 -18.29 -25.43
CA HIS A 306 9.58 -18.77 -26.26
C HIS A 306 9.70 -20.28 -26.18
N ALA A 307 10.32 -20.88 -27.20
CA ALA A 307 10.48 -22.34 -27.28
C ALA A 307 10.99 -23.01 -25.99
N PRO A 308 11.96 -22.47 -25.23
CA PRO A 308 12.39 -23.08 -23.96
C PRO A 308 11.28 -23.22 -22.90
N ALA A 309 10.17 -22.48 -23.03
CA ALA A 309 9.05 -22.48 -22.09
C ALA A 309 7.74 -23.04 -22.68
N PHE A 310 7.74 -23.70 -23.84
CA PHE A 310 6.50 -24.23 -24.43
C PHE A 310 5.81 -25.30 -23.58
N TRP A 311 6.54 -26.02 -22.73
CA TRP A 311 5.91 -26.90 -21.74
C TRP A 311 4.97 -26.12 -20.79
N GLY A 312 5.24 -24.83 -20.57
CA GLY A 312 4.45 -23.89 -19.78
C GLY A 312 3.14 -23.44 -20.45
N LEU A 313 2.86 -23.81 -21.70
CA LEU A 313 1.60 -23.47 -22.38
C LEU A 313 0.42 -24.35 -21.94
N ALA A 314 0.65 -25.38 -21.12
CA ALA A 314 -0.39 -26.27 -20.62
C ALA A 314 -1.33 -25.57 -19.65
N LEU A 315 -2.62 -25.52 -20.02
CA LEU A 315 -3.68 -24.93 -19.20
C LEU A 315 -4.40 -26.03 -18.41
N PRO A 316 -4.42 -25.98 -17.07
CA PRO A 316 -5.19 -26.90 -16.23
C PRO A 316 -6.65 -26.98 -16.65
N VAL A 317 -7.21 -28.19 -16.66
CA VAL A 317 -8.51 -28.58 -17.21
C VAL A 317 -9.53 -28.99 -16.15
N SER A 318 -9.14 -29.14 -14.87
CA SER A 318 -10.08 -29.49 -13.78
C SER A 318 -10.44 -28.35 -12.84
N VAL A 319 -9.76 -27.22 -12.96
CA VAL A 319 -10.04 -25.96 -12.22
C VAL A 319 -10.99 -25.07 -13.03
N SER A 320 -11.52 -24.02 -12.41
CA SER A 320 -12.34 -23.05 -13.14
C SER A 320 -11.56 -22.42 -14.31
N PRO A 321 -12.22 -22.03 -15.41
CA PRO A 321 -11.56 -21.31 -16.50
C PRO A 321 -10.82 -20.07 -15.99
N MET A 322 -11.43 -19.32 -15.07
CA MET A 322 -10.79 -18.12 -14.50
C MET A 322 -9.57 -18.44 -13.64
N ALA A 323 -9.42 -19.64 -13.09
CA ALA A 323 -8.23 -20.01 -12.33
C ALA A 323 -7.12 -20.65 -13.18
N SER A 324 -7.48 -21.24 -14.32
CA SER A 324 -6.60 -22.09 -15.14
C SER A 324 -5.30 -21.38 -15.54
N ASP A 325 -5.40 -20.18 -16.14
CA ASP A 325 -4.25 -19.45 -16.65
C ASP A 325 -3.33 -18.90 -15.55
N VAL A 326 -3.91 -18.45 -14.43
CA VAL A 326 -3.21 -17.98 -13.23
C VAL A 326 -2.44 -19.11 -12.56
N ILE A 327 -3.09 -20.26 -12.31
CA ILE A 327 -2.44 -21.44 -11.71
C ILE A 327 -1.31 -21.93 -12.63
N ARG A 328 -1.56 -22.01 -13.94
CA ARG A 328 -0.53 -22.28 -14.95
C ARG A 328 0.62 -21.30 -14.84
N GLY A 329 0.33 -20.01 -14.66
CA GLY A 329 1.31 -18.95 -14.54
C GLY A 329 2.29 -19.15 -13.40
N TYR A 330 1.78 -19.43 -12.20
CA TYR A 330 2.62 -19.70 -11.02
C TYR A 330 3.40 -21.01 -11.14
N TRP A 331 2.75 -22.08 -11.61
CA TRP A 331 3.39 -23.37 -11.88
C TRP A 331 4.54 -23.24 -12.89
N ALA A 332 4.30 -22.51 -13.99
CA ALA A 332 5.31 -22.29 -15.02
C ALA A 332 6.48 -21.43 -14.50
N GLN A 333 6.22 -20.38 -13.74
CA GLN A 333 7.30 -19.58 -13.12
C GLN A 333 8.20 -20.42 -12.22
N ARG A 334 7.64 -21.34 -11.41
CA ARG A 334 8.45 -22.19 -10.56
C ARG A 334 9.39 -23.08 -11.36
N ILE A 335 8.90 -23.70 -12.43
CA ILE A 335 9.72 -24.57 -13.29
C ILE A 335 10.70 -23.76 -14.16
N LEU A 336 10.37 -22.52 -14.56
CA LEU A 336 11.28 -21.66 -15.33
C LEU A 336 12.64 -21.49 -14.65
N TRP A 337 12.66 -21.41 -13.32
CA TRP A 337 13.89 -21.28 -12.55
C TRP A 337 14.83 -22.48 -12.71
N GLU A 338 14.30 -23.68 -13.01
CA GLU A 338 15.10 -24.89 -13.23
C GLU A 338 15.95 -24.81 -14.51
N ILE A 339 15.61 -23.91 -15.42
CA ILE A 339 16.24 -23.76 -16.74
C ILE A 339 16.87 -22.36 -16.95
N GLY A 340 16.99 -21.57 -15.87
CA GLY A 340 17.50 -20.20 -15.92
C GLY A 340 16.60 -19.19 -16.63
N GLY A 341 15.33 -19.55 -16.86
CA GLY A 341 14.34 -18.66 -17.45
C GLY A 341 13.73 -17.71 -16.42
N GLN A 342 13.20 -16.59 -16.91
CA GLN A 342 12.57 -15.54 -16.12
C GLN A 342 11.24 -15.13 -16.74
N LEU A 343 10.29 -14.76 -15.87
CA LEU A 343 9.15 -13.95 -16.27
C LEU A 343 9.59 -12.50 -16.36
N VAL A 344 9.27 -11.84 -17.47
CA VAL A 344 9.48 -10.40 -17.64
C VAL A 344 8.17 -9.74 -18.02
N VAL A 345 7.85 -8.66 -17.32
CA VAL A 345 6.66 -7.84 -17.59
C VAL A 345 7.05 -6.68 -18.50
N TYR A 346 6.23 -6.47 -19.53
CA TYR A 346 6.44 -5.49 -20.58
C TYR A 346 5.43 -4.34 -20.47
N PRO A 347 5.78 -3.14 -20.96
CA PRO A 347 4.85 -2.00 -21.07
C PRO A 347 3.54 -2.36 -21.80
N PRO A 348 2.50 -1.52 -21.77
CA PRO A 348 1.24 -1.80 -22.46
C PRO A 348 1.45 -2.09 -23.96
N THR A 349 1.17 -3.33 -24.37
CA THR A 349 1.34 -3.79 -25.75
C THR A 349 0.00 -3.98 -26.48
N VAL A 350 -1.10 -4.04 -25.73
CA VAL A 350 -2.45 -4.18 -26.27
C VAL A 350 -3.44 -3.25 -25.58
N HIS A 351 -4.60 -3.05 -26.22
CA HIS A 351 -5.74 -2.33 -25.68
C HIS A 351 -6.99 -3.21 -25.79
N ARG A 352 -7.73 -3.37 -24.68
CA ARG A 352 -9.00 -4.11 -24.60
C ARG A 352 -10.09 -3.17 -24.13
N THR A 353 -11.14 -2.99 -24.92
CA THR A 353 -12.28 -2.17 -24.50
C THR A 353 -13.14 -2.91 -23.46
N ASP A 354 -13.58 -2.24 -22.39
CA ASP A 354 -14.57 -2.77 -21.45
C ASP A 354 -15.97 -2.78 -22.09
N ASN A 355 -16.34 -3.91 -22.66
CA ASN A 355 -17.66 -4.16 -23.22
C ASN A 355 -18.21 -5.52 -22.77
N VAL A 356 -17.69 -6.03 -21.65
CA VAL A 356 -18.05 -7.32 -21.05
C VAL A 356 -18.77 -7.08 -19.74
N HIS A 357 -19.64 -8.02 -19.37
CA HIS A 357 -20.18 -8.06 -18.02
C HIS A 357 -19.13 -8.67 -17.09
N ALA A 358 -19.16 -8.26 -15.81
CA ALA A 358 -18.33 -8.86 -14.78
C ALA A 358 -18.50 -10.38 -14.78
N HIS A 359 -17.40 -11.12 -14.68
CA HIS A 359 -17.48 -12.53 -14.35
C HIS A 359 -17.96 -12.67 -12.90
N PRO A 360 -18.86 -13.62 -12.60
CA PRO A 360 -19.36 -13.76 -11.25
C PRO A 360 -18.24 -14.31 -10.34
N PHE A 361 -18.19 -13.81 -9.10
CA PHE A 361 -17.10 -14.06 -8.15
C PHE A 361 -16.90 -15.54 -7.82
N ASP A 362 -17.95 -16.35 -7.92
CA ASP A 362 -17.92 -17.80 -7.72
C ASP A 362 -17.04 -18.54 -8.73
N GLU A 363 -16.90 -18.02 -9.96
CA GLU A 363 -15.98 -18.57 -10.96
C GLU A 363 -14.49 -18.38 -10.59
N GLU A 364 -14.17 -17.44 -9.70
CA GLU A 364 -12.80 -17.13 -9.25
C GLU A 364 -12.47 -17.72 -7.88
N LYS A 365 -13.38 -18.48 -7.27
CA LYS A 365 -13.21 -19.01 -5.91
C LYS A 365 -11.91 -19.79 -5.70
N ASP A 366 -11.51 -20.58 -6.69
CA ASP A 366 -10.28 -21.38 -6.64
C ASP A 366 -9.02 -20.49 -6.49
N ILE A 367 -9.07 -19.26 -7.03
CA ILE A 367 -7.99 -18.28 -6.98
C ILE A 367 -7.91 -17.65 -5.58
N HIS A 368 -9.02 -17.03 -5.15
CA HIS A 368 -9.07 -16.23 -3.92
C HIS A 368 -8.80 -17.05 -2.65
N VAL A 369 -9.07 -18.36 -2.69
CA VAL A 369 -8.82 -19.26 -1.55
C VAL A 369 -7.40 -19.83 -1.56
N ASN A 370 -6.84 -20.17 -2.72
CA ASN A 370 -5.65 -21.03 -2.79
C ASN A 370 -4.36 -20.35 -3.27
N VAL A 371 -4.40 -19.18 -3.91
CA VAL A 371 -3.19 -18.60 -4.51
C VAL A 371 -2.07 -18.36 -3.48
N GLY A 372 -2.39 -17.80 -2.31
CA GLY A 372 -1.37 -17.59 -1.27
C GLY A 372 -0.73 -18.92 -0.81
N ARG A 373 -1.55 -19.96 -0.62
CA ARG A 373 -1.09 -21.32 -0.29
C ARG A 373 -0.24 -21.93 -1.41
N LEU A 374 -0.64 -21.72 -2.66
CA LEU A 374 0.08 -22.19 -3.84
C LEU A 374 1.46 -21.55 -3.94
N ILE A 375 1.56 -20.23 -3.77
CA ILE A 375 2.84 -19.53 -3.83
C ILE A 375 3.79 -20.07 -2.76
N ASN A 376 3.34 -20.17 -1.51
CA ASN A 376 4.15 -20.72 -0.43
C ASN A 376 4.63 -22.14 -0.72
N PHE A 377 3.72 -23.01 -1.17
CA PHE A 377 4.06 -24.37 -1.59
C PHE A 377 5.11 -24.40 -2.71
N LEU A 378 4.96 -23.57 -3.75
CA LEU A 378 5.89 -23.52 -4.88
C LEU A 378 7.28 -23.00 -4.46
N MET A 379 7.35 -22.06 -3.51
CA MET A 379 8.61 -21.57 -2.95
C MET A 379 9.37 -22.66 -2.20
N GLU A 380 8.65 -23.54 -1.51
CA GLU A 380 9.23 -24.63 -0.72
C GLU A 380 9.52 -25.89 -1.55
N TRP A 381 8.78 -26.12 -2.64
CA TRP A 381 8.88 -27.34 -3.43
C TRP A 381 10.30 -27.55 -4.00
N ARG A 382 10.79 -28.78 -3.90
CA ARG A 382 12.08 -29.23 -4.44
C ARG A 382 11.91 -30.59 -5.11
N SER A 383 12.74 -30.87 -6.12
CA SER A 383 12.78 -32.18 -6.78
C SER A 383 14.20 -32.63 -7.09
N THR A 384 14.44 -33.92 -6.90
CA THR A 384 15.71 -34.59 -7.22
C THR A 384 15.68 -35.29 -8.58
N LYS A 385 14.58 -35.18 -9.33
CA LYS A 385 14.45 -35.83 -10.64
C LYS A 385 15.50 -35.30 -11.64
N PRO A 386 16.07 -36.16 -12.51
CA PRO A 386 17.23 -35.80 -13.32
C PRO A 386 16.90 -35.02 -14.60
N THR A 387 15.66 -35.08 -15.11
CA THR A 387 15.25 -34.33 -16.31
C THR A 387 14.16 -33.31 -16.00
N LEU A 388 14.04 -32.29 -16.86
CA LEU A 388 13.01 -31.25 -16.70
C LEU A 388 11.60 -31.85 -16.75
N PHE A 389 11.32 -32.76 -17.69
CA PHE A 389 9.99 -33.35 -17.82
C PHE A 389 9.61 -34.20 -16.62
N GLU A 390 10.56 -34.89 -16.00
CA GLU A 390 10.31 -35.59 -14.74
C GLU A 390 10.06 -34.60 -13.59
N ARG A 391 10.79 -33.47 -13.50
CA ARG A 391 10.53 -32.42 -12.50
C ARG A 391 9.16 -31.77 -12.69
N ILE A 392 8.76 -31.53 -13.94
CA ILE A 392 7.43 -31.00 -14.26
C ILE A 392 6.36 -31.97 -13.78
N LEU A 393 6.47 -33.26 -14.13
CA LEU A 393 5.51 -34.28 -13.72
C LEU A 393 5.48 -34.46 -12.19
N ASP A 394 6.64 -34.36 -11.53
CA ASP A 394 6.79 -34.44 -10.07
C ASP A 394 6.12 -33.25 -9.36
N LEU A 395 6.31 -32.02 -9.85
CA LEU A 395 5.59 -30.85 -9.34
C LEU A 395 4.08 -31.01 -9.58
N SER A 396 3.69 -31.48 -10.77
CA SER A 396 2.27 -31.66 -11.08
C SER A 396 1.61 -32.70 -10.19
N TYR A 397 2.31 -33.79 -9.87
CA TYR A 397 1.86 -34.81 -8.92
C TYR A 397 1.71 -34.24 -7.51
N ALA A 398 2.73 -33.52 -7.03
CA ALA A 398 2.69 -32.91 -5.71
C ALA A 398 1.55 -31.87 -5.60
N MET A 399 1.29 -31.09 -6.65
CA MET A 399 0.16 -30.17 -6.69
C MET A 399 -1.19 -30.86 -6.64
N THR A 400 -1.29 -32.08 -7.21
CA THR A 400 -2.51 -32.90 -7.12
C THR A 400 -2.71 -33.45 -5.70
N GLU A 401 -1.66 -33.97 -5.06
CA GLU A 401 -1.72 -34.45 -3.67
C GLU A 401 -2.10 -33.33 -2.69
N GLU A 402 -1.60 -32.11 -2.93
CA GLU A 402 -1.94 -30.91 -2.15
C GLU A 402 -3.30 -30.29 -2.52
N GLY A 403 -4.00 -30.83 -3.52
CA GLY A 403 -5.34 -30.38 -3.92
C GLY A 403 -5.39 -28.98 -4.52
N PHE A 404 -4.32 -28.52 -5.20
CA PHE A 404 -4.38 -27.30 -6.02
C PHE A 404 -5.13 -27.52 -7.33
N TRP A 405 -5.15 -28.76 -7.81
CA TRP A 405 -5.94 -29.25 -8.93
C TRP A 405 -6.21 -30.76 -8.78
N TRP A 406 -6.99 -31.37 -9.67
CA TRP A 406 -7.42 -32.77 -9.54
C TRP A 406 -6.60 -33.76 -10.38
N GLU A 407 -6.84 -35.06 -10.18
CA GLU A 407 -6.16 -36.16 -10.88
C GLU A 407 -6.27 -36.05 -12.42
N LYS A 408 -7.34 -35.44 -12.93
CA LYS A 408 -7.49 -35.15 -14.36
C LYS A 408 -6.37 -34.25 -14.90
N ASP A 409 -5.91 -33.27 -14.12
CA ASP A 409 -4.81 -32.38 -14.50
C ASP A 409 -3.47 -33.10 -14.53
N LEU A 410 -3.21 -34.00 -13.59
CA LEU A 410 -2.01 -34.82 -13.59
C LEU A 410 -1.90 -35.68 -14.87
N HIS A 411 -3.00 -36.34 -15.25
CA HIS A 411 -3.06 -37.12 -16.48
C HIS A 411 -2.96 -36.26 -17.73
N PHE A 412 -3.62 -35.09 -17.74
CA PHE A 412 -3.48 -34.11 -18.81
C PHE A 412 -2.04 -33.64 -18.97
N MET A 413 -1.34 -33.31 -17.88
CA MET A 413 0.06 -32.88 -17.91
C MET A 413 0.99 -33.99 -18.42
N ALA A 414 0.77 -35.24 -18.00
CA ALA A 414 1.52 -36.38 -18.53
C ALA A 414 1.30 -36.55 -20.04
N ALA A 415 0.06 -36.43 -20.51
CA ALA A 415 -0.29 -36.50 -21.93
C ALA A 415 0.29 -35.33 -22.73
N TRP A 416 0.22 -34.11 -22.19
CA TRP A 416 0.80 -32.90 -22.76
C TRP A 416 2.31 -33.02 -22.99
N LEU A 417 3.05 -33.47 -21.98
CA LEU A 417 4.50 -33.67 -22.10
C LEU A 417 4.85 -34.77 -23.11
N GLN A 418 4.06 -35.86 -23.17
CA GLN A 418 4.23 -36.89 -24.19
C GLN A 418 3.99 -36.34 -25.60
N ASP A 419 2.96 -35.53 -25.79
CA ASP A 419 2.67 -34.92 -27.09
C ASP A 419 3.77 -33.94 -27.51
N LEU A 420 4.35 -33.18 -26.57
CA LEU A 420 5.55 -32.38 -26.84
C LEU A 420 6.71 -33.24 -27.36
N VAL A 421 7.01 -34.36 -26.71
CA VAL A 421 8.03 -35.31 -27.23
C VAL A 421 7.64 -35.80 -28.63
N ALA A 422 6.38 -36.16 -28.84
CA ALA A 422 5.91 -36.73 -30.10
C ALA A 422 5.93 -35.74 -31.28
N VAL A 423 5.73 -34.43 -31.03
CA VAL A 423 5.88 -33.38 -32.04
C VAL A 423 7.33 -32.92 -32.25
N GLY A 424 8.30 -33.55 -31.57
CA GLY A 424 9.73 -33.27 -31.72
C GLY A 424 10.26 -32.14 -30.85
N TYR A 425 9.51 -31.70 -29.85
CA TYR A 425 9.98 -30.72 -28.87
C TYR A 425 11.13 -31.29 -28.04
N ARG A 426 12.20 -30.51 -27.88
CA ARG A 426 13.36 -30.89 -27.07
C ARG A 426 13.30 -30.12 -25.75
N GLN A 427 13.16 -30.85 -24.65
CA GLN A 427 13.21 -30.24 -23.32
C GLN A 427 14.54 -29.50 -23.10
N PRO A 428 14.53 -28.28 -22.53
CA PRO A 428 15.74 -27.59 -22.13
C PRO A 428 16.60 -28.39 -21.15
N ARG A 429 17.88 -28.07 -21.11
CA ARG A 429 18.78 -28.61 -20.08
C ARG A 429 18.48 -27.91 -18.76
N LEU A 430 18.43 -28.70 -17.68
CA LEU A 430 18.44 -28.16 -16.34
C LEU A 430 19.72 -27.35 -16.14
N MET A 431 19.59 -26.16 -15.59
CA MET A 431 20.75 -25.43 -15.10
C MET A 431 21.10 -25.96 -13.71
N SER A 432 22.40 -26.05 -13.40
CA SER A 432 22.90 -26.34 -12.05
C SER A 432 22.71 -25.12 -11.14
N LEU A 433 21.49 -24.61 -11.07
CA LEU A 433 21.09 -23.58 -10.12
C LEU A 433 20.87 -24.27 -8.78
N GLU A 434 21.75 -23.99 -7.82
CA GLU A 434 21.45 -24.24 -6.41
C GLU A 434 20.32 -23.25 -6.04
N ILE A 435 19.06 -23.71 -6.14
CA ILE A 435 17.88 -22.91 -5.81
C ILE A 435 17.96 -22.31 -4.39
N ASP A 436 18.69 -23.01 -3.51
CA ASP A 436 18.92 -22.66 -2.11
C ASP A 436 20.23 -21.89 -1.87
N ARG A 437 21.00 -21.55 -2.93
CA ARG A 437 22.22 -20.77 -2.76
C ARG A 437 21.86 -19.37 -2.28
N PRO A 438 22.56 -18.83 -1.26
CA PRO A 438 22.42 -17.44 -0.88
C PRO A 438 22.66 -16.56 -2.11
N ARG A 439 21.70 -15.69 -2.41
CA ARG A 439 21.84 -14.75 -3.53
C ARG A 439 22.96 -13.78 -3.25
N ALA A 440 23.55 -13.24 -4.32
CA ALA A 440 24.52 -12.16 -4.18
C ALA A 440 23.89 -11.02 -3.37
N ALA A 441 24.62 -10.56 -2.35
CA ALA A 441 24.23 -9.40 -1.58
C ALA A 441 24.18 -8.18 -2.51
N ILE A 442 23.09 -7.43 -2.47
CA ILE A 442 22.91 -6.23 -3.29
C ILE A 442 23.76 -5.12 -2.67
N GLY A 443 24.85 -4.74 -3.35
CA GLY A 443 25.69 -3.63 -2.94
C GLY A 443 25.04 -2.28 -3.25
N HIS A 444 25.57 -1.19 -2.67
CA HIS A 444 25.09 0.16 -2.98
C HIS A 444 25.19 0.52 -4.47
N GLY A 445 26.19 -0.01 -5.19
CA GLY A 445 26.38 0.23 -6.63
C GLY A 445 25.47 -0.57 -7.56
N ASP A 446 24.76 -1.58 -7.04
CA ASP A 446 23.84 -2.43 -7.83
C ASP A 446 22.41 -1.88 -7.85
N LYS A 447 22.13 -0.85 -7.03
CA LYS A 447 20.81 -0.25 -6.90
C LYS A 447 20.55 0.74 -8.03
N GLN A 448 19.45 0.53 -8.74
CA GLN A 448 18.96 1.41 -9.79
C GLN A 448 17.62 2.00 -9.36
N GLU A 449 17.53 3.33 -9.30
CA GLU A 449 16.26 4.01 -9.04
C GLU A 449 15.46 4.13 -10.34
N PHE A 450 14.15 3.90 -10.23
CA PHE A 450 13.18 4.18 -11.28
C PHE A 450 11.86 4.56 -10.63
N VAL A 451 11.31 5.70 -11.03
CA VAL A 451 10.02 6.19 -10.54
C VAL A 451 9.05 6.18 -11.72
N PRO A 452 8.01 5.33 -11.71
CA PRO A 452 7.06 5.27 -12.82
C PRO A 452 6.19 6.52 -12.87
N LYS A 453 5.74 6.88 -14.07
CA LYS A 453 4.76 7.96 -14.23
C LYS A 453 3.46 7.56 -13.53
N LYS A 454 3.05 8.31 -12.50
CA LYS A 454 1.76 8.08 -11.85
C LYS A 454 0.63 8.42 -12.83
N LEU A 455 -0.24 7.46 -13.11
CA LEU A 455 -1.40 7.63 -13.99
C LEU A 455 -2.69 7.68 -13.17
N PRO A 456 -3.77 8.27 -13.71
CA PRO A 456 -5.07 8.30 -13.04
C PRO A 456 -5.52 6.88 -12.72
N SER A 457 -5.99 6.70 -11.49
CA SER A 457 -6.41 5.41 -10.97
C SER A 457 -7.94 5.34 -10.87
N VAL A 458 -8.48 4.12 -10.90
CA VAL A 458 -9.93 3.90 -10.85
C VAL A 458 -10.34 3.59 -9.41
N HIS A 459 -10.67 4.63 -8.64
CA HIS A 459 -11.32 4.49 -7.33
C HIS A 459 -12.79 4.92 -7.43
N LEU A 460 -13.70 4.11 -6.87
CA LEU A 460 -15.09 4.54 -6.66
C LEU A 460 -15.11 5.78 -5.77
N GLY A 461 -15.69 6.88 -6.28
CA GLY A 461 -16.14 8.01 -5.47
C GLY A 461 -15.05 8.84 -4.78
N VAL A 462 -13.78 8.50 -4.99
CA VAL A 462 -12.64 9.36 -4.72
C VAL A 462 -12.05 9.61 -6.09
N GLU A 463 -12.28 10.80 -6.66
CA GLU A 463 -11.31 11.30 -7.62
C GLU A 463 -9.96 11.12 -6.92
N GLU A 464 -9.10 10.24 -7.44
CA GLU A 464 -7.70 10.29 -7.05
C GLU A 464 -7.23 11.66 -7.49
N ILE A 465 -7.33 12.62 -6.57
CA ILE A 465 -6.69 13.91 -6.65
C ILE A 465 -5.26 13.55 -7.00
N GLY A 466 -4.89 13.80 -8.24
CA GLY A 466 -3.60 13.43 -8.79
C GLY A 466 -2.51 14.03 -7.91
N GLY A 467 -1.57 13.17 -7.49
CA GLY A 467 -0.56 13.49 -6.50
C GLY A 467 -1.06 13.23 -5.08
N VAL A 468 -0.16 12.88 -4.16
CA VAL A 468 -0.44 13.28 -2.77
C VAL A 468 -0.71 14.77 -2.90
N SER A 469 -1.96 15.20 -2.72
CA SER A 469 -2.29 16.61 -2.84
C SER A 469 -1.24 17.35 -2.00
N THR A 470 -0.67 18.44 -2.50
CA THR A 470 0.42 19.16 -1.82
C THR A 470 0.17 19.29 -0.32
N GLU A 471 -1.10 19.41 0.03
CA GLU A 471 -1.70 19.45 1.34
C GLU A 471 -1.46 18.15 2.16
N ILE A 472 -1.65 16.93 1.63
CA ILE A 472 -1.46 15.67 2.39
C ILE A 472 0.04 15.45 2.60
N GLY A 473 0.84 15.81 1.60
CA GLY A 473 2.30 15.76 1.68
C GLY A 473 2.81 16.74 2.73
N ASN A 474 2.20 17.92 2.81
CA ASN A 474 2.47 18.90 3.85
C ASN A 474 2.05 18.40 5.23
N LEU A 475 0.87 17.77 5.37
CA LEU A 475 0.42 17.18 6.63
C LEU A 475 1.40 16.12 7.16
N ILE A 476 1.88 15.23 6.29
CA ILE A 476 2.89 14.23 6.64
C ILE A 476 4.21 14.92 7.06
N LYS A 477 4.65 15.95 6.35
CA LYS A 477 5.86 16.72 6.71
C LYS A 477 5.72 17.39 8.08
N TRP A 478 4.60 18.05 8.34
CA TRP A 478 4.34 18.71 9.62
C TRP A 478 4.26 17.69 10.75
N ARG A 479 3.58 16.56 10.56
CA ARG A 479 3.49 15.50 11.58
C ARG A 479 4.83 14.81 11.82
N LYS A 480 5.66 14.65 10.79
CA LYS A 480 7.04 14.16 10.95
C LYS A 480 7.90 15.14 11.75
N HIS A 481 7.67 16.45 11.61
CA HIS A 481 8.42 17.48 12.31
C HIS A 481 7.91 17.74 13.75
N PHE A 482 6.60 17.76 13.98
CA PHE A 482 6.00 18.13 15.28
C PHE A 482 5.35 16.97 16.03
N GLY A 483 5.29 15.77 15.45
CA GLY A 483 4.60 14.61 16.03
C GLY A 483 5.18 14.09 17.35
N ASP A 484 6.39 14.51 17.71
CA ASP A 484 7.04 14.25 19.01
C ASP A 484 7.07 15.48 19.95
N VAL A 485 6.49 16.61 19.52
CA VAL A 485 6.38 17.84 20.30
C VAL A 485 5.02 17.93 20.96
N VAL A 486 4.98 18.38 22.23
CA VAL A 486 3.74 18.60 22.97
C VAL A 486 3.37 20.08 22.90
N LEU A 487 2.12 20.38 22.56
CA LEU A 487 1.58 21.73 22.60
C LEU A 487 0.83 21.95 23.92
N ILE A 488 1.07 23.08 24.57
CA ILE A 488 0.42 23.51 25.80
C ILE A 488 -0.32 24.81 25.48
N VAL A 489 -1.65 24.79 25.58
CA VAL A 489 -2.51 25.95 25.38
C VAL A 489 -3.06 26.39 26.72
N HIS A 490 -2.81 27.63 27.12
CA HIS A 490 -3.47 28.22 28.29
C HIS A 490 -4.67 29.06 27.86
N CYS A 491 -5.86 28.62 28.29
CA CYS A 491 -7.13 29.23 27.99
C CYS A 491 -7.56 30.18 29.11
N THR A 492 -7.75 31.44 28.76
CA THR A 492 -8.25 32.49 29.66
C THR A 492 -9.77 32.66 29.56
N GLY A 493 -10.38 32.24 28.45
CA GLY A 493 -11.82 32.20 28.24
C GLY A 493 -12.52 30.93 28.76
N PRO A 494 -13.84 30.80 28.56
CA PRO A 494 -14.62 29.64 28.97
C PRO A 494 -14.17 28.37 28.22
N VAL A 495 -13.71 27.37 28.97
CA VAL A 495 -13.15 26.11 28.43
C VAL A 495 -14.20 25.10 27.98
N ASP A 496 -15.44 25.21 28.47
CA ASP A 496 -16.51 24.24 28.21
C ASP A 496 -16.88 24.11 26.72
N ARG A 497 -16.51 25.11 25.91
CA ARG A 497 -16.69 25.10 24.45
C ARG A 497 -15.36 25.08 23.71
N THR A 498 -14.38 25.86 24.17
CA THR A 498 -13.12 26.07 23.45
C THR A 498 -12.06 24.97 23.58
N ALA A 499 -12.08 24.18 24.66
CA ALA A 499 -11.00 23.23 24.93
C ALA A 499 -10.92 22.07 23.92
N LEU A 500 -12.05 21.59 23.40
CA LEU A 500 -12.07 20.53 22.39
C LEU A 500 -11.63 21.06 21.03
N GLU A 501 -12.04 22.28 20.68
CA GLU A 501 -11.71 22.97 19.44
C GLU A 501 -10.20 23.18 19.28
N TRP A 502 -9.50 23.64 20.33
CA TRP A 502 -8.04 23.74 20.33
C TRP A 502 -7.34 22.39 20.15
N ARG A 503 -7.89 21.30 20.71
CA ARG A 503 -7.37 19.95 20.50
C ARG A 503 -7.64 19.44 19.09
N LEU A 504 -8.79 19.75 18.50
CA LEU A 504 -9.12 19.40 17.13
C LEU A 504 -8.20 20.12 16.13
N LEU A 505 -7.94 21.41 16.35
CA LEU A 505 -7.06 22.22 15.51
C LEU A 505 -5.63 21.67 15.48
N TYR A 506 -5.00 21.52 16.65
CA TYR A 506 -3.56 21.21 16.74
C TYR A 506 -3.25 19.72 16.94
N GLY A 507 -4.22 18.91 17.35
CA GLY A 507 -4.02 17.48 17.66
C GLY A 507 -3.67 16.62 16.43
N ARG A 508 -3.89 17.14 15.22
CA ARG A 508 -3.47 16.49 13.97
C ARG A 508 -1.96 16.59 13.72
N ILE A 509 -1.29 17.56 14.36
CA ILE A 509 0.10 17.92 14.10
C ILE A 509 1.02 17.54 15.25
N PHE A 510 0.61 17.85 16.48
CA PHE A 510 1.41 17.66 17.69
C PHE A 510 1.14 16.30 18.34
N ARG A 511 2.11 15.81 19.11
CA ARG A 511 1.99 14.56 19.88
C ARG A 511 0.76 14.55 20.79
N ALA A 512 0.55 15.67 21.46
CA ALA A 512 -0.53 15.91 22.40
C ALA A 512 -0.77 17.42 22.52
N VAL A 513 -2.01 17.79 22.82
CA VAL A 513 -2.42 19.16 23.13
C VAL A 513 -2.96 19.20 24.56
N VAL A 514 -2.19 19.81 25.45
CA VAL A 514 -2.51 20.00 26.87
C VAL A 514 -3.22 21.33 27.02
N ILE A 515 -4.40 21.32 27.65
CA ILE A 515 -5.18 22.53 27.91
C ILE A 515 -5.09 22.87 29.39
N LEU A 516 -4.62 24.08 29.68
CA LEU A 516 -4.56 24.68 31.02
C LEU A 516 -5.59 25.81 31.11
N SER A 517 -6.22 26.00 32.25
CA SER A 517 -7.09 27.17 32.51
C SER A 517 -7.17 27.48 34.00
N GLU A 518 -7.70 28.64 34.38
CA GLU A 518 -7.95 28.98 35.79
C GLU A 518 -8.87 27.93 36.45
N GLN A 519 -9.92 27.51 35.73
CA GLN A 519 -10.86 26.49 36.19
C GLN A 519 -10.60 25.16 35.46
N GLY A 520 -10.30 24.12 36.23
CA GLY A 520 -10.14 22.77 35.68
C GLY A 520 -11.48 22.13 35.37
N ASN A 521 -11.52 21.26 34.35
CA ASN A 521 -12.68 20.46 33.99
C ASN A 521 -12.20 19.04 33.66
N SER A 522 -12.48 18.08 34.55
CA SER A 522 -12.02 16.69 34.40
C SER A 522 -12.62 15.99 33.19
N ASP A 523 -13.88 16.30 32.86
CA ASP A 523 -14.62 15.66 31.77
C ASP A 523 -14.04 16.07 30.41
N LEU A 524 -13.53 17.29 30.32
CA LEU A 524 -12.83 17.84 29.15
C LEU A 524 -11.31 17.71 29.25
N ALA A 525 -10.77 16.98 30.24
CA ALA A 525 -9.34 16.83 30.51
C ALA A 525 -8.57 18.17 30.57
N VAL A 526 -9.20 19.21 31.11
CA VAL A 526 -8.61 20.55 31.32
C VAL A 526 -8.02 20.64 32.72
N GLU A 527 -6.75 21.02 32.80
CA GLU A 527 -6.03 21.15 34.07
C GLU A 527 -6.11 22.57 34.62
N SER A 528 -6.36 22.69 35.93
CA SER A 528 -6.36 23.98 36.62
C SER A 528 -4.93 24.49 36.82
N SER A 529 -4.65 25.68 36.30
CA SER A 529 -3.40 26.42 36.44
C SER A 529 -3.66 27.93 36.35
N ASN A 530 -3.19 28.67 37.35
CA ASN A 530 -3.21 30.14 37.33
C ASN A 530 -2.30 30.68 36.21
N PHE A 531 -2.83 31.54 35.35
CA PHE A 531 -2.09 32.12 34.22
C PHE A 531 -0.88 32.94 34.68
N ALA A 532 -1.05 33.75 35.73
CA ALA A 532 0.02 34.57 36.28
C ALA A 532 1.25 33.74 36.70
N HIS A 533 1.09 32.44 36.94
CA HIS A 533 2.17 31.52 37.30
C HIS A 533 2.21 30.28 36.41
N ALA A 534 1.69 30.34 35.18
CA ALA A 534 1.58 29.16 34.31
C ALA A 534 2.93 28.46 34.09
N TYR A 535 4.02 29.22 33.99
CA TYR A 535 5.38 28.67 33.86
C TYR A 535 5.79 27.77 35.03
N LYS A 536 5.25 27.97 36.24
CA LYS A 536 5.51 27.11 37.40
C LYS A 536 4.81 25.75 37.29
N TYR A 537 3.78 25.64 36.46
CA TYR A 537 3.06 24.40 36.22
C TYR A 537 3.75 23.52 35.16
N LEU A 538 4.48 24.12 34.21
CA LEU A 538 5.09 23.42 33.08
C LEU A 538 6.00 22.23 33.45
N PRO A 539 6.80 22.26 34.54
CA PRO A 539 7.57 21.08 34.97
C PRO A 539 6.72 19.81 35.13
N LYS A 540 5.48 19.93 35.64
CA LYS A 540 4.56 18.78 35.74
C LYS A 540 4.20 18.21 34.37
N VAL A 541 4.04 19.07 33.37
CA VAL A 541 3.77 18.66 31.99
C VAL A 541 5.00 18.02 31.37
N PHE A 542 6.20 18.56 31.64
CA PHE A 542 7.46 17.98 31.18
C PHE A 542 7.67 16.56 31.71
N ASP A 543 7.42 16.35 33.01
CA ASP A 543 7.54 15.04 33.65
C ASP A 543 6.53 14.04 33.05
N ARG A 544 5.28 14.48 32.84
CA ARG A 544 4.24 13.63 32.24
C ARG A 544 4.58 13.18 30.82
N PHE A 545 5.24 14.04 30.04
CA PHE A 545 5.64 13.75 28.66
C PHE A 545 7.15 13.67 28.52
N ALA A 546 7.83 12.95 29.42
CA ALA A 546 9.28 12.82 29.43
C ALA A 546 9.88 12.28 28.11
N GLY A 547 9.07 11.62 27.26
CA GLY A 547 9.47 11.13 25.94
C GLY A 547 9.31 12.13 24.79
N ALA A 548 8.82 13.35 25.03
CA ALA A 548 8.65 14.37 23.99
C ALA A 548 9.98 15.05 23.63
N GLU A 549 10.14 15.48 22.37
CA GLU A 549 11.34 16.18 21.90
C GLU A 549 11.40 17.64 22.41
N GLY A 550 10.25 18.23 22.69
CA GLY A 550 10.13 19.55 23.31
C GLY A 550 8.67 19.96 23.48
N PHE A 551 8.48 21.19 23.94
CA PHE A 551 7.18 21.71 24.34
C PHE A 551 6.96 23.10 23.75
N VAL A 552 5.86 23.30 23.03
CA VAL A 552 5.38 24.62 22.62
C VAL A 552 4.35 25.09 23.64
N PHE A 553 4.47 26.32 24.11
CA PHE A 553 3.45 26.99 24.91
C PHE A 553 2.86 28.15 24.11
N LEU A 554 1.53 28.31 24.16
CA LEU A 554 0.85 29.50 23.67
C LEU A 554 -0.41 29.80 24.49
N GLN A 555 -0.80 31.07 24.56
CA GLN A 555 -2.09 31.49 25.10
C GLN A 555 -3.19 31.38 24.02
N ASP A 556 -4.45 31.18 24.41
CA ASP A 556 -5.62 31.04 23.53
C ASP A 556 -5.92 32.26 22.61
N HIS A 557 -5.28 33.40 22.85
CA HIS A 557 -5.34 34.56 21.95
C HIS A 557 -4.21 34.61 20.91
N MET A 558 -3.34 33.60 20.89
CA MET A 558 -2.25 33.44 19.93
C MET A 558 -2.54 32.26 19.01
N VAL A 559 -2.40 32.46 17.71
CA VAL A 559 -2.55 31.38 16.72
C VAL A 559 -1.19 31.05 16.12
N LEU A 560 -0.85 29.77 16.12
CA LEU A 560 0.42 29.24 15.62
C LEU A 560 0.26 28.68 14.20
N ASN A 561 0.94 29.32 13.25
CA ASN A 561 1.04 28.84 11.88
C ASN A 561 2.21 27.87 11.77
N TYR A 562 2.00 26.65 12.25
CA TYR A 562 3.04 25.62 12.39
C TYR A 562 3.75 25.30 11.06
N TRP A 563 3.10 25.52 9.91
CA TRP A 563 3.70 25.30 8.59
C TRP A 563 4.88 26.21 8.28
N ASN A 564 4.99 27.38 8.92
CA ASN A 564 6.11 28.31 8.73
C ASN A 564 7.32 28.02 9.65
N LEU A 565 7.26 26.96 10.45
CA LEU A 565 8.30 26.63 11.45
C LEU A 565 9.07 25.34 11.14
N LEU A 566 8.90 24.77 9.95
CA LEU A 566 9.60 23.53 9.53
C LEU A 566 11.13 23.67 9.49
N ASP A 567 11.64 24.87 9.22
CA ASP A 567 13.09 25.17 9.15
C ASP A 567 13.69 25.59 10.50
N ALA A 568 12.89 25.64 11.56
CA ALA A 568 13.35 26.03 12.88
C ALA A 568 14.08 24.88 13.59
N ASP A 569 15.23 25.18 14.18
CA ASP A 569 16.02 24.19 14.93
C ASP A 569 15.35 23.90 16.28
N LYS A 570 14.69 22.75 16.39
CA LYS A 570 14.06 22.24 17.62
C LYS A 570 15.06 21.91 18.74
N SER A 571 16.36 21.98 18.49
CA SER A 571 17.34 21.87 19.57
C SER A 571 17.49 23.16 20.36
N LYS A 572 17.01 24.30 19.86
CA LYS A 572 17.19 25.63 20.48
C LYS A 572 15.88 26.20 21.03
N LEU A 573 15.99 27.14 21.96
CA LEU A 573 14.83 27.88 22.49
C LEU A 573 14.24 28.78 21.40
N TRP A 574 12.90 28.77 21.25
CA TRP A 574 12.19 29.68 20.34
C TRP A 574 11.39 30.69 21.17
N ILE A 575 11.68 31.98 20.98
CA ILE A 575 11.07 33.06 21.75
C ILE A 575 10.88 34.29 20.85
N THR A 576 10.09 35.26 21.29
CA THR A 576 9.79 36.47 20.51
C THR A 576 10.79 37.60 20.69
N ASN A 577 12.04 37.32 21.09
CA ASN A 577 13.06 38.34 21.40
C ASN A 577 13.48 39.24 20.23
N LYS A 578 13.08 38.90 19.00
CA LYS A 578 13.28 39.73 17.80
C LYS A 578 12.09 40.63 17.46
N VAL A 579 10.98 40.49 18.17
CA VAL A 579 9.74 41.25 17.96
C VAL A 579 9.63 42.29 19.07
N LYS A 580 10.05 43.53 18.79
CA LYS A 580 10.19 44.57 19.84
C LYS A 580 8.87 44.96 20.49
N GLU A 581 7.78 44.82 19.75
CA GLU A 581 6.42 45.12 20.19
C GLU A 581 5.94 44.12 21.24
N SER A 582 6.46 42.89 21.22
CA SER A 582 6.13 41.87 22.22
C SER A 582 7.18 41.68 23.29
N TRP A 583 8.45 41.85 22.95
CA TRP A 583 9.59 41.69 23.85
C TRP A 583 10.19 43.05 24.18
N SER A 584 9.76 43.61 25.30
CA SER A 584 10.06 44.99 25.67
C SER A 584 11.03 45.07 26.85
N ASP A 585 12.04 45.94 26.72
CA ASP A 585 12.90 46.33 27.82
C ASP A 585 12.12 47.28 28.75
N VAL A 586 11.99 46.90 30.02
CA VAL A 586 11.38 47.72 31.06
C VAL A 586 12.49 48.24 31.97
N PRO A 587 12.86 49.53 31.88
CA PRO A 587 13.83 50.11 32.80
C PRO A 587 13.26 50.13 34.22
N LEU A 588 14.11 49.81 35.21
CA LEU A 588 13.76 49.90 36.63
C LEU A 588 14.05 51.30 37.20
N PRO A 589 15.19 51.96 36.91
CA PRO A 589 15.43 53.32 37.37
C PRO A 589 14.41 54.31 36.77
N GLY A 590 13.69 55.04 37.62
CA GLY A 590 12.77 56.11 37.19
C GLY A 590 11.43 55.63 36.59
N ASN A 591 11.06 54.36 36.75
CA ASN A 591 9.79 53.84 36.28
C ASN A 591 8.65 54.16 37.26
N ASN A 592 7.60 54.81 36.77
CA ASN A 592 6.45 55.24 37.59
C ASN A 592 5.41 54.12 37.82
N ASN A 593 5.57 52.95 37.21
CA ASN A 593 4.64 51.84 37.37
C ASN A 593 5.11 50.91 38.49
N GLU A 594 4.39 50.97 39.62
CA GLU A 594 4.69 50.21 40.84
C GLU A 594 4.72 48.68 40.61
N TRP A 595 3.90 48.17 39.69
CA TRP A 595 3.86 46.74 39.37
C TRP A 595 5.19 46.26 38.79
N PHE A 596 5.74 46.98 37.80
CA PHE A 596 7.03 46.62 37.20
C PHE A 596 8.19 46.73 38.20
N MET A 597 8.14 47.72 39.10
CA MET A 597 9.14 47.86 40.16
C MET A 597 9.12 46.65 41.13
N ASN A 598 7.93 46.22 41.53
CA ASN A 598 7.76 45.05 42.38
C ASN A 598 8.23 43.75 41.68
N GLN A 599 7.87 43.56 40.41
CA GLN A 599 8.36 42.44 39.60
C GLN A 599 9.90 42.46 39.49
N GLY A 600 10.51 43.61 39.23
CA GLY A 600 11.97 43.77 39.15
C GLY A 600 12.69 43.40 40.45
N ASN A 601 12.16 43.82 41.60
CA ASN A 601 12.71 43.45 42.91
C ASN A 601 12.65 41.94 43.15
N MET A 602 11.59 41.27 42.72
CA MET A 602 11.47 39.81 42.83
C MET A 602 12.39 39.06 41.86
N VAL A 603 12.51 39.56 40.62
CA VAL A 603 13.45 39.03 39.63
C VAL A 603 14.88 39.09 40.16
N LYS A 604 15.30 40.21 40.75
CA LYS A 604 16.63 40.34 41.38
C LYS A 604 16.85 39.27 42.45
N LYS A 605 15.89 39.10 43.37
CA LYS A 605 15.94 38.05 44.42
C LYS A 605 16.03 36.64 43.82
N ALA A 606 15.27 36.36 42.76
CA ALA A 606 15.28 35.06 42.09
C ALA A 606 16.63 34.79 41.40
N VAL A 607 17.13 35.75 40.63
CA VAL A 607 18.40 35.64 39.90
C VAL A 607 19.57 35.50 40.86
N ASP A 608 19.61 36.26 41.95
CA ASP A 608 20.66 36.13 42.99
C ASP A 608 20.67 34.74 43.66
N SER A 609 19.56 34.00 43.57
CA SER A 609 19.42 32.63 44.09
C SER A 609 19.76 31.54 43.06
N PHE A 610 19.90 31.87 41.77
CA PHE A 610 20.24 30.90 40.72
C PHE A 610 21.68 30.39 40.82
N PRO A 611 22.01 29.23 40.25
CA PRO A 611 23.41 28.81 40.09
C PRO A 611 24.26 29.85 39.33
N VAL A 612 25.54 29.99 39.70
CA VAL A 612 26.45 31.07 39.22
C VAL A 612 26.44 31.24 37.70
N HIS A 613 26.44 30.15 36.94
CA HIS A 613 26.44 30.21 35.47
C HIS A 613 25.14 30.80 34.90
N HIS A 614 23.98 30.48 35.50
CA HIS A 614 22.69 31.05 35.11
C HIS A 614 22.58 32.53 35.49
N GLN A 615 23.14 32.92 36.64
CA GLN A 615 23.24 34.34 37.02
C GLN A 615 24.06 35.13 35.99
N ALA A 616 25.23 34.59 35.62
CA ALA A 616 26.12 35.22 34.66
C ALA A 616 25.47 35.36 33.28
N ASN A 617 24.74 34.34 32.82
CA ASN A 617 23.99 34.38 31.56
C ASN A 617 22.92 35.48 31.58
N TYR A 618 22.13 35.55 32.66
CA TYR A 618 21.08 36.56 32.79
C TYR A 618 21.65 37.97 32.77
N LYS A 619 22.66 38.23 33.62
CA LYS A 619 23.32 39.54 33.72
C LYS A 619 23.99 39.95 32.40
N ARG A 620 24.62 39.02 31.69
CA ARG A 620 25.21 39.26 30.37
C ARG A 620 24.15 39.62 29.32
N SER A 621 22.95 39.07 29.43
CA SER A 621 21.93 39.22 28.41
C SER A 621 21.18 40.55 28.48
N ILE A 622 20.89 41.07 29.69
CA ILE A 622 20.10 42.30 29.84
C ILE A 622 20.70 43.35 30.79
N GLY A 623 21.74 43.04 31.56
CA GLY A 623 22.27 43.92 32.60
C GLY A 623 21.49 43.85 33.93
N GLU A 624 21.66 44.85 34.79
CA GLU A 624 21.04 44.89 36.13
C GLU A 624 19.92 45.95 36.27
N ASP A 625 19.81 46.88 35.33
CA ASP A 625 18.92 48.05 35.44
C ASP A 625 17.57 47.90 34.72
N LYS A 626 17.30 46.72 34.16
CA LYS A 626 16.08 46.46 33.39
C LYS A 626 15.61 45.02 33.54
N ILE A 627 14.32 44.82 33.29
CA ILE A 627 13.70 43.50 33.12
C ILE A 627 13.05 43.41 31.75
N ILE A 628 12.74 42.20 31.31
CA ILE A 628 11.99 41.99 30.08
C ILE A 628 10.52 41.73 30.41
N HIS A 629 9.64 42.39 29.68
CA HIS A 629 8.23 42.07 29.61
C HIS A 629 7.88 41.49 28.24
N CYS A 630 7.40 40.24 28.24
CA CYS A 630 6.89 39.53 27.07
C CYS A 630 5.36 39.59 27.08
N SER A 631 4.73 40.06 26.00
CA SER A 631 3.27 40.23 25.91
C SER A 631 2.59 39.35 24.86
N SER A 632 3.36 38.50 24.16
CA SER A 632 2.85 37.59 23.13
C SER A 632 2.67 36.16 23.61
N GLU A 633 3.28 35.77 24.73
CA GLU A 633 2.99 34.52 25.44
C GLU A 633 3.03 33.28 24.54
N ILE A 634 4.05 33.20 23.67
CA ILE A 634 4.37 32.04 22.85
C ILE A 634 5.87 31.72 22.91
N PHE A 635 6.18 30.44 23.11
CA PHE A 635 7.56 29.96 23.10
C PHE A 635 7.66 28.46 22.87
N TYR A 636 8.86 28.00 22.54
CA TYR A 636 9.21 26.58 22.50
C TYR A 636 10.44 26.28 23.37
N ILE A 637 10.35 25.20 24.15
CA ILE A 637 11.43 24.67 24.97
C ILE A 637 11.83 23.26 24.50
N PRO A 638 13.09 23.06 24.06
CA PRO A 638 13.63 21.75 23.74
C PRO A 638 13.73 20.87 24.99
N ARG A 639 13.60 19.55 24.83
CA ARG A 639 13.79 18.58 25.92
C ARG A 639 15.09 18.79 26.70
N ARG A 640 16.18 19.17 26.03
CA ARG A 640 17.49 19.36 26.70
C ARG A 640 17.48 20.48 27.75
N TYR A 641 16.57 21.45 27.66
CA TYR A 641 16.46 22.57 28.61
C TYR A 641 15.38 22.34 29.69
N THR A 642 14.57 21.29 29.62
CA THR A 642 13.45 21.12 30.57
C THR A 642 13.92 20.87 32.01
N ALA A 643 15.06 20.19 32.18
CA ALA A 643 15.67 19.96 33.49
C ALA A 643 16.13 21.27 34.14
N ASP A 644 16.89 22.10 33.39
CA ASP A 644 17.35 23.42 33.85
C ASP A 644 16.17 24.34 34.14
N PHE A 645 15.17 24.36 33.26
CA PHE A 645 13.96 25.14 33.46
C PHE A 645 13.26 24.74 34.76
N SER A 646 13.06 23.43 34.97
CA SER A 646 12.39 22.91 36.17
C SER A 646 13.19 23.22 37.44
N HIS A 647 14.52 23.17 37.37
CA HIS A 647 15.40 23.55 38.47
C HIS A 647 15.29 25.05 38.80
N LEU A 648 15.36 25.92 37.80
CA LEU A 648 15.23 27.37 37.99
C LEU A 648 13.84 27.75 38.54
N VAL A 649 12.77 27.15 38.01
CA VAL A 649 11.40 27.32 38.54
C VAL A 649 11.31 26.91 40.00
N LYS A 650 11.95 25.80 40.39
CA LYS A 650 12.01 25.36 41.78
C LYS A 650 12.75 26.36 42.68
N VAL A 651 13.82 26.99 42.18
CA VAL A 651 14.58 28.03 42.91
C VAL A 651 13.77 29.32 43.09
N ILE A 652 12.98 29.73 42.08
CA ILE A 652 12.07 30.88 42.19
C ILE A 652 11.09 30.69 43.36
N GLY A 653 10.65 29.45 43.60
CA GLY A 653 9.82 29.09 44.73
C GLY A 653 8.51 29.89 44.79
N ASN A 654 8.27 30.52 45.94
CA ASN A 654 7.02 31.23 46.22
C ASN A 654 7.03 32.71 45.79
N LEU A 655 8.07 33.18 45.09
CA LEU A 655 8.09 34.55 44.58
C LEU A 655 6.96 34.77 43.57
N ASP A 656 6.24 35.89 43.70
CA ASP A 656 5.05 36.23 42.90
C ASP A 656 5.41 36.87 41.55
N ILE A 657 6.34 36.24 40.82
CA ILE A 657 6.78 36.71 39.51
C ILE A 657 5.77 36.27 38.46
N HIS A 658 5.17 37.24 37.78
CA HIS A 658 4.16 37.01 36.74
C HIS A 658 4.76 36.30 35.52
N HIS A 659 3.98 35.47 34.83
CA HIS A 659 4.40 34.64 33.70
C HIS A 659 5.12 35.44 32.60
N THR A 660 4.56 36.60 32.23
CA THR A 660 5.11 37.56 31.25
C THR A 660 6.51 38.10 31.59
N ILE A 661 6.93 38.00 32.86
CA ILE A 661 8.27 38.38 33.36
C ILE A 661 9.12 37.13 33.64
N GLY A 662 8.49 36.11 34.24
CA GLY A 662 9.15 34.89 34.69
C GLY A 662 9.72 34.06 33.54
N VAL A 663 8.99 33.92 32.42
CA VAL A 663 9.48 33.17 31.25
C VAL A 663 10.72 33.83 30.64
N PRO A 664 10.72 35.13 30.30
CA PRO A 664 11.92 35.81 29.85
C PRO A 664 13.09 35.67 30.82
N MET A 665 12.83 35.80 32.13
CA MET A 665 13.87 35.66 33.15
C MET A 665 14.51 34.27 33.12
N VAL A 666 13.72 33.21 33.12
CA VAL A 666 14.23 31.83 33.10
C VAL A 666 14.99 31.55 31.81
N PHE A 667 14.47 31.99 30.65
CA PHE A 667 15.11 31.75 29.36
C PHE A 667 16.45 32.46 29.21
N LEU A 668 16.54 33.72 29.64
CA LEU A 668 17.79 34.49 29.63
C LEU A 668 18.80 33.99 30.68
N ALA A 669 18.34 33.28 31.70
CA ALA A 669 19.21 32.60 32.66
C ALA A 669 19.73 31.26 32.09
N MET A 670 18.91 30.51 31.36
CA MET A 670 19.32 29.24 30.75
C MET A 670 20.33 29.44 29.61
N ASP A 671 20.13 30.43 28.74
CA ASP A 671 21.02 30.66 27.60
C ASP A 671 21.02 32.13 27.14
N VAL A 672 22.01 32.52 26.35
CA VAL A 672 22.16 33.88 25.83
C VAL A 672 21.39 34.07 24.52
N PRO A 673 20.88 35.28 24.22
CA PRO A 673 20.09 35.56 23.01
C PRO A 673 20.71 35.20 21.67
N SER A 674 22.04 35.09 21.57
CA SER A 674 22.74 34.65 20.36
C SER A 674 22.57 33.16 20.05
N ASN A 675 22.18 32.35 21.04
CA ASN A 675 22.04 30.90 20.93
C ASN A 675 20.58 30.46 20.72
N PHE A 676 19.61 31.37 20.88
CA PHE A 676 18.22 31.10 20.55
C PHE A 676 18.03 30.95 19.03
N GLU A 677 16.95 30.31 18.60
CA GLU A 677 16.70 30.08 17.18
C GLU A 677 16.29 31.39 16.46
N PRO A 678 17.14 31.94 15.57
CA PRO A 678 16.85 33.23 14.93
C PRO A 678 15.74 33.15 13.89
N LYS A 679 15.43 31.96 13.34
CA LYS A 679 14.41 31.77 12.31
C LYS A 679 13.03 31.47 12.89
N ALA A 680 12.90 31.13 14.16
CA ALA A 680 11.63 30.85 14.81
C ALA A 680 11.04 32.11 15.45
N LEU A 681 9.71 32.26 15.41
CA LEU A 681 8.94 33.33 16.09
C LEU A 681 9.37 34.80 15.82
N GLY A 682 10.31 35.06 14.89
CA GLY A 682 10.72 36.41 14.50
C GLY A 682 9.71 37.13 13.59
N LYS A 683 8.88 36.41 12.85
CA LYS A 683 7.78 36.96 12.02
C LYS A 683 6.44 36.82 12.75
N LEU A 684 6.27 37.56 13.84
CA LEU A 684 5.01 37.59 14.60
C LEU A 684 4.12 38.73 14.10
N ALA A 685 2.88 38.43 13.72
CA ALA A 685 1.89 39.46 13.43
C ALA A 685 1.27 39.95 14.75
N TYR A 686 1.84 41.01 15.34
CA TYR A 686 1.43 41.55 16.64
C TYR A 686 0.65 42.87 16.47
N ARG A 687 -0.66 42.88 16.79
CA ARG A 687 -1.55 44.04 16.54
C ARG A 687 -2.41 44.39 17.75
N THR A 688 -1.93 45.26 18.63
CA THR A 688 -2.63 45.61 19.89
C THR A 688 -3.66 46.74 19.76
N ASN A 689 -3.56 47.61 18.75
CA ASN A 689 -4.41 48.80 18.60
C ASN A 689 -5.49 48.58 17.53
N LEU A 690 -6.38 47.60 17.75
CA LEU A 690 -7.45 47.27 16.80
C LEU A 690 -8.83 47.75 17.31
N PRO A 691 -9.68 48.32 16.43
CA PRO A 691 -11.09 48.59 16.75
C PRO A 691 -11.84 47.31 17.16
N SER A 692 -12.79 47.42 18.09
CA SER A 692 -13.52 46.27 18.66
C SER A 692 -14.32 45.44 17.64
N ASN A 693 -14.59 45.98 16.45
CA ASN A 693 -15.37 45.32 15.38
C ASN A 693 -14.49 44.72 14.27
N THR A 694 -13.18 44.59 14.49
CA THR A 694 -12.26 44.05 13.48
C THR A 694 -12.47 42.55 13.28
N THR A 695 -12.62 42.10 12.02
CA THR A 695 -12.80 40.68 11.69
C THR A 695 -11.47 39.91 11.69
N PHE A 696 -11.52 38.60 11.90
CA PHE A 696 -10.33 37.74 11.83
C PHE A 696 -9.58 37.82 10.50
N SER A 697 -10.31 37.95 9.38
CA SER A 697 -9.70 38.12 8.05
C SER A 697 -8.86 39.39 7.91
N ALA A 698 -9.17 40.44 8.69
CA ALA A 698 -8.40 41.67 8.69
C ALA A 698 -7.13 41.56 9.57
N ILE A 699 -7.11 40.66 10.55
CA ILE A 699 -6.01 40.49 11.51
C ILE A 699 -5.02 39.43 11.03
N TYR A 700 -5.54 38.30 10.55
CA TYR A 700 -4.79 37.09 10.24
C TYR A 700 -3.91 37.23 8.99
N THR A 701 -2.73 36.59 9.01
CA THR A 701 -1.86 36.45 7.84
C THR A 701 -1.22 35.05 7.86
N PRO A 702 -1.28 34.28 6.76
CA PRO A 702 -0.74 32.92 6.74
C PRO A 702 0.79 32.85 6.67
N GLU A 703 1.49 33.96 6.37
CA GLU A 703 2.95 34.02 6.24
C GLU A 703 3.69 34.28 7.57
N ALA A 704 2.96 34.71 8.61
CA ALA A 704 3.51 34.90 9.94
C ALA A 704 3.74 33.55 10.63
N HIS A 705 4.71 33.48 11.55
CA HIS A 705 4.92 32.29 12.38
C HIS A 705 3.79 32.12 13.40
N ALA A 706 3.31 33.23 13.94
CA ALA A 706 2.14 33.28 14.80
C ALA A 706 1.44 34.65 14.69
N VAL A 707 0.17 34.71 15.09
CA VAL A 707 -0.71 35.88 14.95
C VAL A 707 -1.37 36.21 16.29
N TYR A 708 -1.31 37.49 16.68
CA TYR A 708 -1.94 38.02 17.89
C TYR A 708 -2.55 39.41 17.68
N PRO A 709 -3.74 39.70 18.23
CA PRO A 709 -4.62 38.79 18.98
C PRO A 709 -5.64 38.08 18.07
N MET A 710 -5.93 36.82 18.36
CA MET A 710 -6.99 36.01 17.73
C MET A 710 -7.91 35.45 18.81
N LYS A 711 -8.88 36.24 19.26
CA LYS A 711 -9.75 35.89 20.40
C LYS A 711 -10.89 34.98 19.97
N VAL A 712 -10.85 33.72 20.35
CA VAL A 712 -11.94 32.75 20.12
C VAL A 712 -12.78 32.62 21.38
N GLU A 713 -14.02 33.12 21.37
CA GLU A 713 -14.91 33.09 22.54
C GLU A 713 -16.01 32.01 22.44
N ASN A 714 -16.29 31.53 21.23
CA ASN A 714 -17.34 30.54 20.95
C ASN A 714 -17.05 29.73 19.66
N GLU A 715 -17.87 28.72 19.41
CA GLU A 715 -17.78 27.83 18.23
C GLU A 715 -17.78 28.60 16.89
N ILE A 716 -18.55 29.69 16.77
CA ILE A 716 -18.63 30.50 15.54
C ILE A 716 -17.31 31.21 15.29
N ASP A 717 -16.68 31.76 16.34
CA ASP A 717 -15.36 32.34 16.24
C ASP A 717 -14.34 31.27 15.85
N PHE A 718 -14.42 30.08 16.41
CA PHE A 718 -13.53 28.98 16.03
C PHE A 718 -13.68 28.62 14.55
N VAL A 719 -14.92 28.49 14.05
CA VAL A 719 -15.18 28.27 12.61
C VAL A 719 -14.59 29.38 11.75
N ASN A 720 -14.72 30.65 12.17
CA ASN A 720 -14.13 31.79 11.46
C ASN A 720 -12.60 31.75 11.48
N LEU A 721 -12.00 31.31 12.59
CA LEU A 721 -10.55 31.10 12.72
C LEU A 721 -10.08 30.03 11.74
N ILE A 722 -10.75 28.88 11.70
CA ILE A 722 -10.44 27.79 10.78
C ILE A 722 -10.50 28.25 9.33
N ARG A 723 -11.53 29.03 8.95
CA ARG A 723 -11.67 29.57 7.59
C ARG A 723 -10.52 30.47 7.18
N VAL A 724 -10.02 31.33 8.08
CA VAL A 724 -8.86 32.17 7.76
C VAL A 724 -7.56 31.37 7.76
N MET A 725 -7.40 30.43 8.69
CA MET A 725 -6.22 29.55 8.75
C MET A 725 -6.11 28.60 7.56
N ALA A 726 -7.23 28.25 6.92
CA ALA A 726 -7.29 27.43 5.72
C ALA A 726 -6.47 28.00 4.54
N SER A 727 -6.16 29.30 4.56
CA SER A 727 -5.24 29.90 3.59
C SER A 727 -3.80 29.38 3.70
N GLY A 728 -3.40 28.85 4.86
CA GLY A 728 -2.09 28.23 5.09
C GLY A 728 -2.14 26.69 5.17
N ASP A 729 -3.19 26.12 5.78
CA ASP A 729 -3.48 24.68 5.75
C ASP A 729 -4.92 24.42 5.27
N PRO A 730 -5.11 24.15 3.95
CA PRO A 730 -6.44 23.91 3.40
C PRO A 730 -7.22 22.76 4.07
N PHE A 731 -6.55 21.78 4.70
CA PHE A 731 -7.22 20.68 5.41
C PHE A 731 -7.92 21.10 6.70
N LEU A 732 -7.71 22.33 7.17
CA LEU A 732 -8.47 22.86 8.29
C LEU A 732 -9.96 22.97 7.95
N LEU A 733 -10.34 23.15 6.67
CA LEU A 733 -11.76 23.22 6.28
C LEU A 733 -12.54 21.92 6.53
N GLU A 734 -11.87 20.77 6.70
CA GLU A 734 -12.54 19.53 7.09
C GLU A 734 -13.00 19.50 8.55
N LEU A 735 -12.52 20.45 9.37
CA LEU A 735 -12.89 20.55 10.78
C LEU A 735 -14.19 21.33 11.02
N VAL A 736 -14.79 21.94 9.98
CA VAL A 736 -15.89 22.92 10.10
C VAL A 736 -17.05 22.71 9.14
#